data_AF-A0AAP0QGG0-F1
#
_entry.id   AF-A0AAP0QGG0-F1
#
_cell.length_a   1.000
_cell.length_b   1.000
_cell.length_c   1.000
_cell.angle_alpha   90.00
_cell.angle_beta   90.00
_cell.angle_gamma   90.00
#
_symmetry.space_group_name_H-M   'P 1'
#
loop_
_entity.id
_entity.type
_entity.pdbx_description
1 polymer ?
#
loop_
_entity_poly.entity_id
_entity_poly.type
_entity_poly.pdbx_seq_one_letter_code
_entity_poly.pdbx_strand_id
1 'polypeptide(L)'
;MPSVAEGEVSNSTHNPKLHSKPFFNDSSSRRQKILQQRKSLPIASVEKRLVEEVRKNDILIIVGETGSGKTTQLPQFLFHAGFCRDGKLIGVTQPRRVAAVTVAKRVAEESGVELGQRVGYSIRFDDRTSTSTRIKYMTDGLLLREALLDPYLSRYSVIIVDEAHERTVHTDVLLGLLKKVQNARSKSADGHSNGNNKNADSDMILDRENDTNGINTLKQCQGRKFPPLKLIIMSASLDARGFSEYFGCAKAVHVQGRQFPVEILYTLYPEPDFLDATLITIFQVHLDEAPGDILVFLTGQEEIESVERLVQERLLQLPEASRKLVTVPIFSSLPSEQQMKVFAPAAAGFRKVILATNIAETSVTIPGIKYVIDPGFVKARSYDPVKGMESLIVVPISKAQALQRSGRAGREGPGRCFRLYPENEFDKLEDSTKPEIKRCNLSNVILQLKALGVDDIIGFDFMEKPSRASIIKSLEQLFLLGALTDDCKLSDPVGHQMARLPLDPIYSKALIVAGQFNCLEEMLITVAMLSSSQAMELLSKFFTKYHVYDDKFCNQRTLVHFGQEIRFDRLRNFSMTGEQHPVNEFEYKFSILVGYGSMSFCDYRNRKLGDEARNAMKSFASPDGDHLTLINVYRASDEFLEKRKMEISKEKTEKIRRKWCKDNFINSRSLRHAQDIHSQIRGHVEQMGFRISSCGEDMIMFRRCLAASFFLNAALKQPEGTYSYLTITLVSSTQPIGRALASGGCKSLRSFSALQTSLVVAHGFIMGYFVAFTSWFEKSACLGQESGFGCVSAGVKAPKKASRYGFNPFPLFSSFHGRPRNALQSSSSSSRNKKQKRERIQVDEGSVITSEQALPAAALPFHSDQTSSSIPFSRSTSVVHPSLGSKKQSFHRSSSARRRSNNDPLIKRPHQLVNQEPKIESPETSHFVLVHGGGFGAWCWYKTMTLLKESGFKVDAVDLTGSGVSSCDTNSITSLEQYVKPLIDTFNELGNEEKVILVGHDFGGACISYVMELFPSKVAKAVFIAATMLTSGQSALDAISQQMGSNDLMQQAQIFLYANGKQNPPTSIDLDRTLLRDLLFNQSAAKDVELALISMRPIPFAPVLEKLSVSDENYGSVPRFYIKTLQDCAIPVSVQEAMINSNPPELVFEIKGSDHAPFFSKPRALHRILVEISKITPR
;
A
#
# COMPACT_ATOMS: atom_id res chain seq x y z
N MET A 1 75.13 -21.89 -33.40
CA MET A 1 74.76 -22.88 -34.44
C MET A 1 73.85 -23.92 -33.81
N PRO A 2 72.85 -24.46 -34.52
CA PRO A 2 72.57 -24.27 -35.96
C PRO A 2 71.45 -23.22 -36.15
N SER A 3 71.73 -22.06 -36.74
CA SER A 3 71.62 -21.79 -38.18
C SER A 3 70.21 -22.05 -38.75
N VAL A 4 69.34 -21.04 -38.66
CA VAL A 4 68.44 -20.68 -39.77
C VAL A 4 68.44 -19.16 -39.86
N ALA A 5 68.78 -18.70 -41.06
CA ALA A 5 68.93 -17.31 -41.48
C ALA A 5 67.69 -16.87 -42.28
N GLU A 6 67.53 -15.53 -42.33
CA GLU A 6 66.88 -14.70 -43.37
C GLU A 6 65.35 -14.82 -43.56
N GLY A 7 64.56 -13.75 -43.72
CA GLY A 7 64.83 -12.32 -43.94
C GLY A 7 63.65 -11.46 -43.41
N GLU A 8 63.91 -10.27 -42.84
CA GLU A 8 63.99 -8.96 -43.52
C GLU A 8 62.62 -8.38 -43.92
N VAL A 9 62.29 -7.08 -43.84
CA VAL A 9 62.79 -5.84 -43.22
C VAL A 9 61.72 -4.77 -43.56
N SER A 10 61.38 -3.87 -42.63
CA SER A 10 61.29 -2.43 -42.93
C SER A 10 61.06 -1.60 -41.66
N ASN A 11 61.94 -0.60 -41.51
CA ASN A 11 62.11 0.33 -40.40
C ASN A 11 61.10 1.50 -40.41
N SER A 12 60.84 2.08 -39.23
CA SER A 12 60.97 3.55 -39.01
C SER A 12 61.00 3.95 -37.52
N THR A 13 62.22 4.31 -37.08
CA THR A 13 62.65 5.46 -36.24
C THR A 13 61.76 6.09 -35.14
N HIS A 14 62.28 6.00 -33.90
CA HIS A 14 62.38 6.97 -32.77
C HIS A 14 61.26 7.98 -32.38
N ASN A 15 60.86 7.95 -31.09
CA ASN A 15 60.90 9.10 -30.15
C ASN A 15 60.77 8.67 -28.66
N PRO A 16 61.16 9.49 -27.65
CA PRO A 16 61.76 9.01 -26.38
C PRO A 16 60.90 9.11 -25.11
N LYS A 17 61.29 8.30 -24.11
CA LYS A 17 61.13 8.39 -22.63
C LYS A 17 59.75 8.75 -22.03
N LEU A 18 59.15 7.79 -21.31
CA LEU A 18 58.31 8.08 -20.14
C LEU A 18 58.86 7.36 -18.89
N HIS A 19 59.20 8.14 -17.88
CA HIS A 19 59.63 7.69 -16.55
C HIS A 19 58.56 6.83 -15.86
N SER A 20 58.97 5.65 -15.39
CA SER A 20 58.23 4.85 -14.42
C SER A 20 58.33 5.52 -13.03
N LYS A 21 57.19 5.87 -12.43
CA LYS A 21 57.12 6.22 -11.01
C LYS A 21 56.85 4.96 -10.17
N PRO A 22 57.46 4.82 -8.98
CA PRO A 22 57.35 3.61 -8.16
C PRO A 22 56.02 3.57 -7.38
N PHE A 23 55.36 2.41 -7.40
CA PHE A 23 54.01 2.15 -6.88
C PHE A 23 53.91 1.91 -5.34
N PHE A 24 54.96 2.19 -4.56
CA PHE A 24 55.03 1.76 -3.15
C PHE A 24 54.65 2.81 -2.08
N ASN A 25 54.24 4.03 -2.45
CA ASN A 25 53.96 5.12 -1.49
C ASN A 25 52.47 5.42 -1.22
N ASP A 26 51.52 4.72 -1.84
CA ASP A 26 50.10 5.11 -1.80
C ASP A 26 49.32 4.56 -0.58
N SER A 27 49.73 3.41 -0.02
CA SER A 27 49.00 2.77 1.08
C SER A 27 49.14 3.49 2.44
N SER A 28 50.33 4.01 2.75
CA SER A 28 50.61 4.78 3.97
C SER A 28 49.93 6.15 3.94
N SER A 29 50.03 6.87 2.82
CA SER A 29 49.35 8.14 2.57
C SER A 29 47.83 8.02 2.67
N ARG A 30 47.25 6.97 2.07
CA ARG A 30 45.81 6.68 2.17
C ARG A 30 45.37 6.39 3.61
N ARG A 31 46.15 5.61 4.37
CA ARG A 31 45.86 5.30 5.78
C ARG A 31 45.89 6.57 6.65
N GLN A 32 46.84 7.47 6.40
CA GLN A 32 46.97 8.73 7.12
C GLN A 32 45.80 9.69 6.82
N LYS A 33 45.36 9.77 5.56
CA LYS A 33 44.14 10.52 5.17
C LYS A 33 42.89 9.99 5.87
N ILE A 34 42.71 8.66 5.93
CA ILE A 34 41.58 8.04 6.63
C ILE A 34 41.60 8.39 8.13
N LEU A 35 42.76 8.33 8.78
CA LEU A 35 42.90 8.67 10.20
C LEU A 35 42.57 10.14 10.47
N GLN A 36 43.01 11.06 9.60
CA GLN A 36 42.64 12.49 9.70
C GLN A 36 41.13 12.68 9.54
N GLN A 37 40.51 12.03 8.54
CA GLN A 37 39.07 12.09 8.32
C GLN A 37 38.28 11.57 9.52
N ARG A 38 38.73 10.47 10.15
CA ARG A 38 38.08 9.92 11.35
C ARG A 38 38.10 10.89 12.51
N LYS A 39 39.24 11.56 12.73
CA LYS A 39 39.40 12.59 13.79
C LYS A 39 38.54 13.83 13.54
N SER A 40 38.22 14.15 12.28
CA SER A 40 37.35 15.28 11.95
C SER A 40 35.87 15.00 12.10
N LEU A 41 35.44 13.74 12.25
CA LEU A 41 34.03 13.39 12.40
C LEU A 41 33.46 13.92 13.74
N PRO A 42 32.22 14.44 13.78
CA PRO A 42 31.61 14.98 14.99
C PRO A 42 31.64 14.02 16.18
N ILE A 43 31.36 12.74 15.95
CA ILE A 43 31.33 11.72 17.02
C ILE A 43 32.68 11.49 17.70
N ALA A 44 33.80 11.79 17.03
CA ALA A 44 35.13 11.58 17.60
C ALA A 44 35.39 12.51 18.80
N SER A 45 34.81 13.72 18.78
CA SER A 45 34.94 14.68 19.89
C SER A 45 34.29 14.21 21.20
N VAL A 46 33.33 13.29 21.11
CA VAL A 46 32.54 12.77 22.24
C VAL A 46 32.84 11.30 22.56
N GLU A 47 33.89 10.72 21.98
CA GLU A 47 34.25 9.29 22.13
C GLU A 47 34.27 8.83 23.59
N LYS A 48 35.08 9.49 24.46
CA LYS A 48 35.24 9.10 25.86
C LYS A 48 33.92 9.14 26.62
N ARG A 49 33.17 10.24 26.45
CA ARG A 49 31.85 10.45 27.07
C ARG A 49 30.86 9.37 26.62
N LEU A 50 30.80 9.06 25.32
CA LEU A 50 29.91 8.02 24.80
C LEU A 50 30.24 6.63 25.38
N VAL A 51 31.52 6.26 25.44
CA VAL A 51 31.93 4.97 26.02
C VAL A 51 31.57 4.89 27.51
N GLU A 52 31.72 5.98 28.27
CA GLU A 52 31.31 6.04 29.67
C GLU A 52 29.78 5.90 29.83
N GLU A 53 29.00 6.59 29.00
CA GLU A 53 27.54 6.47 29.03
C GLU A 53 27.06 5.06 28.67
N VAL A 54 27.69 4.38 27.71
CA VAL A 54 27.37 2.98 27.38
C VAL A 54 27.73 2.03 28.53
N ARG A 55 28.77 2.33 29.32
CA ARG A 55 29.08 1.54 30.52
C ARG A 55 28.03 1.73 31.61
N LYS A 56 27.61 2.98 31.85
CA LYS A 56 26.66 3.37 32.91
C LYS A 56 25.23 2.89 32.66
N ASN A 57 24.78 2.87 31.41
CA ASN A 57 23.39 2.57 31.07
C ASN A 57 23.29 1.22 30.35
N ASP A 58 22.23 0.46 30.60
CA ASP A 58 21.98 -0.79 29.87
C ASP A 58 21.28 -0.55 28.53
N ILE A 59 20.49 0.53 28.43
CA ILE A 59 19.92 1.06 27.19
C ILE A 59 20.40 2.49 27.00
N LEU A 60 20.89 2.80 25.80
CA LEU A 60 21.27 4.16 25.44
C LEU A 60 20.71 4.51 24.06
N ILE A 61 20.05 5.67 23.96
CA ILE A 61 19.61 6.21 22.68
C ILE A 61 20.64 7.23 22.22
N ILE A 62 21.15 7.08 21.01
CA ILE A 62 22.13 8.00 20.42
C ILE A 62 21.50 8.64 19.19
N VAL A 63 21.29 9.94 19.27
CA VAL A 63 20.74 10.74 18.18
C VAL A 63 21.85 11.56 17.56
N GLY A 64 21.89 11.61 16.24
CA GLY A 64 22.75 12.54 15.52
C GLY A 64 22.58 12.38 14.03
N GLU A 65 22.86 13.42 13.26
CA GLU A 65 22.62 13.41 11.81
C GLU A 65 23.41 12.30 11.08
N THR A 66 22.94 11.89 9.89
CA THR A 66 23.72 11.01 9.01
C THR A 66 25.03 11.70 8.63
N GLY A 67 26.16 10.99 8.76
CA GLY A 67 27.49 11.54 8.47
C GLY A 67 28.27 11.99 9.70
N SER A 68 27.62 12.04 10.86
CA SER A 68 28.27 12.30 12.16
C SER A 68 29.32 11.25 12.56
N GLY A 69 29.35 10.09 11.91
CA GLY A 69 30.25 8.97 12.20
C GLY A 69 29.67 7.91 13.14
N LYS A 70 28.40 8.05 13.54
CA LYS A 70 27.59 7.11 14.33
C LYS A 70 27.88 5.64 14.00
N THR A 71 27.47 5.19 12.81
CA THR A 71 27.53 3.78 12.41
C THR A 71 28.96 3.26 12.25
N THR A 72 29.90 4.10 11.81
CA THR A 72 31.27 3.67 11.51
C THR A 72 32.16 3.66 12.74
N GLN A 73 32.08 4.69 13.60
CA GLN A 73 33.03 4.89 14.70
C GLN A 73 32.58 4.26 16.01
N LEU A 74 31.28 4.33 16.36
CA LEU A 74 30.82 3.82 17.67
C LEU A 74 31.15 2.33 17.89
N PRO A 75 30.92 1.41 16.93
CA PRO A 75 31.29 0.01 17.11
C PRO A 75 32.80 -0.18 17.33
N GLN A 76 33.63 0.66 16.68
CA GLN A 76 35.07 0.64 16.89
C GLN A 76 35.44 1.15 18.29
N PHE A 77 34.82 2.22 18.78
CA PHE A 77 35.05 2.73 20.15
C PHE A 77 34.74 1.67 21.20
N LEU A 78 33.61 0.97 21.05
CA LEU A 78 33.22 -0.13 21.95
C LEU A 78 34.18 -1.32 21.87
N PHE A 79 34.65 -1.68 20.69
CA PHE A 79 35.67 -2.72 20.54
C PHE A 79 36.95 -2.37 21.32
N HIS A 80 37.49 -1.15 21.14
CA HIS A 80 38.68 -0.69 21.85
C HIS A 80 38.45 -0.55 23.37
N ALA A 81 37.24 -0.18 23.77
CA ALA A 81 36.82 -0.08 25.18
C ALA A 81 36.69 -1.44 25.89
N GLY A 82 36.83 -2.55 25.17
CA GLY A 82 36.93 -3.89 25.74
C GLY A 82 35.62 -4.69 25.79
N PHE A 83 34.56 -4.27 25.09
CA PHE A 83 33.27 -4.97 25.08
C PHE A 83 33.31 -6.35 24.39
N CYS A 84 34.43 -6.74 23.78
CA CYS A 84 34.65 -8.04 23.12
C CYS A 84 35.71 -8.93 23.81
N ARG A 85 36.18 -8.57 25.02
CA ARG A 85 37.31 -9.25 25.70
C ARG A 85 37.03 -10.71 26.08
N ASP A 86 35.78 -11.07 26.27
CA ASP A 86 35.29 -12.42 26.60
C ASP A 86 34.97 -13.27 25.35
N GLY A 87 35.41 -12.82 24.16
CA GLY A 87 35.11 -13.48 22.89
C GLY A 87 33.72 -13.15 22.32
N LYS A 88 32.91 -12.31 22.99
CA LYS A 88 31.61 -11.88 22.50
C LYS A 88 31.70 -10.85 21.37
N LEU A 89 30.58 -10.71 20.68
CA LEU A 89 30.41 -9.86 19.51
C LEU A 89 29.70 -8.55 19.85
N ILE A 90 30.06 -7.50 19.10
CA ILE A 90 29.23 -6.30 18.90
C ILE A 90 28.44 -6.52 17.62
N GLY A 91 27.11 -6.63 17.76
CA GLY A 91 26.18 -6.72 16.63
C GLY A 91 25.68 -5.33 16.26
N VAL A 92 25.74 -4.97 14.98
CA VAL A 92 25.18 -3.72 14.45
C VAL A 92 24.15 -4.07 13.40
N THR A 93 22.88 -3.77 13.66
CA THR A 93 21.82 -4.00 12.68
C THR A 93 21.64 -2.79 11.78
N GLN A 94 21.20 -3.05 10.56
CA GLN A 94 20.90 -2.08 9.52
C GLN A 94 19.61 -2.50 8.82
N PRO A 95 18.68 -1.60 8.55
CA PRO A 95 17.47 -1.93 7.80
C PRO A 95 17.79 -2.34 6.35
N ARG A 96 18.88 -1.81 5.77
CA ARG A 96 19.23 -2.00 4.35
C ARG A 96 20.47 -2.90 4.17
N ARG A 97 20.35 -3.90 3.27
CA ARG A 97 21.45 -4.80 2.88
C ARG A 97 22.70 -4.05 2.40
N VAL A 98 22.51 -3.07 1.52
CA VAL A 98 23.63 -2.28 0.96
C VAL A 98 24.38 -1.51 2.05
N ALA A 99 23.66 -0.94 3.02
CA ALA A 99 24.27 -0.24 4.15
C ALA A 99 25.12 -1.18 5.00
N ALA A 100 24.59 -2.36 5.38
CA ALA A 100 25.35 -3.36 6.14
C ALA A 100 26.67 -3.77 5.45
N VAL A 101 26.63 -4.05 4.14
CA VAL A 101 27.80 -4.48 3.36
C VAL A 101 28.82 -3.35 3.22
N THR A 102 28.37 -2.17 2.79
CA THR A 102 29.26 -1.03 2.49
C THR A 102 29.91 -0.47 3.75
N VAL A 103 29.16 -0.39 4.86
CA VAL A 103 29.69 0.05 6.14
C VAL A 103 30.68 -0.97 6.70
N ALA A 104 30.37 -2.27 6.65
CA ALA A 104 31.31 -3.30 7.11
C ALA A 104 32.63 -3.24 6.33
N LYS A 105 32.55 -3.09 5.00
CA LYS A 105 33.74 -2.92 4.16
C LYS A 105 34.52 -1.66 4.53
N ARG A 106 33.85 -0.52 4.69
CA ARG A 106 34.48 0.73 5.10
C ARG A 106 35.16 0.61 6.46
N VAL A 107 34.51 -0.01 7.43
CA VAL A 107 35.05 -0.17 8.79
C VAL A 107 36.21 -1.16 8.82
N ALA A 108 36.18 -2.20 7.98
CA ALA A 108 37.34 -3.09 7.77
C ALA A 108 38.54 -2.30 7.22
N GLU A 109 38.33 -1.46 6.19
CA GLU A 109 39.37 -0.57 5.64
C GLU A 109 39.91 0.42 6.69
N GLU A 110 39.04 1.09 7.44
CA GLU A 110 39.42 2.02 8.52
C GLU A 110 40.20 1.35 9.67
N SER A 111 39.90 0.08 9.90
CA SER A 111 40.53 -0.76 10.90
C SER A 111 41.81 -1.43 10.40
N GLY A 112 42.13 -1.33 9.10
CA GLY A 112 43.27 -2.00 8.48
C GLY A 112 43.19 -3.53 8.56
N VAL A 113 42.00 -4.10 8.44
CA VAL A 113 41.77 -5.57 8.44
C VAL A 113 41.03 -5.99 7.19
N GLU A 114 41.18 -7.25 6.80
CA GLU A 114 40.39 -7.80 5.71
C GLU A 114 38.94 -8.04 6.16
N LEU A 115 38.00 -7.79 5.25
CA LEU A 115 36.59 -8.04 5.48
C LEU A 115 36.35 -9.54 5.68
N GLY A 116 35.64 -9.88 6.76
CA GLY A 116 35.41 -11.26 7.21
C GLY A 116 36.35 -11.73 8.31
N GLN A 117 37.43 -11.00 8.59
CA GLN A 117 38.26 -11.21 9.78
C GLN A 117 37.60 -10.52 11.00
N ARG A 118 38.27 -9.55 11.64
CA ARG A 118 37.75 -8.80 12.80
C ARG A 118 36.42 -8.09 12.54
N VAL A 119 36.23 -7.57 11.33
CA VAL A 119 35.00 -6.90 10.89
C VAL A 119 34.38 -7.73 9.79
N GLY A 120 33.10 -8.06 9.94
CA GLY A 120 32.36 -8.85 8.97
C GLY A 120 30.92 -8.37 8.83
N TYR A 121 30.22 -8.90 7.83
CA TYR A 121 28.78 -8.72 7.70
C TYR A 121 28.07 -10.04 7.46
N SER A 122 26.79 -10.10 7.82
CA SER A 122 25.91 -11.19 7.41
C SER A 122 24.55 -10.64 7.06
N ILE A 123 24.06 -10.97 5.87
CA ILE A 123 22.76 -10.55 5.35
C ILE A 123 22.05 -11.77 4.75
N ARG A 124 20.76 -11.63 4.43
CA ARG A 124 20.03 -12.71 3.76
C ARG A 124 20.77 -13.12 2.47
N PHE A 125 21.11 -14.39 2.43
CA PHE A 125 21.86 -15.06 1.38
C PHE A 125 23.31 -14.63 1.12
N ASP A 126 23.96 -13.92 2.05
CA ASP A 126 25.38 -13.57 1.91
C ASP A 126 26.01 -13.35 3.30
N ASP A 127 26.96 -14.21 3.68
CA ASP A 127 27.67 -14.15 4.95
C ASP A 127 29.18 -14.04 4.72
N ARG A 128 29.76 -12.96 5.25
CA ARG A 128 31.20 -12.68 5.28
C ARG A 128 31.64 -12.48 6.72
N THR A 129 31.51 -13.53 7.53
CA THR A 129 32.02 -13.59 8.91
C THR A 129 32.92 -14.82 9.13
N SER A 130 33.72 -14.77 10.19
CA SER A 130 34.55 -15.90 10.65
C SER A 130 34.55 -15.96 12.19
N THR A 131 35.21 -16.98 12.75
CA THR A 131 35.41 -17.10 14.21
C THR A 131 36.22 -15.93 14.80
N SER A 132 36.98 -15.22 13.97
CA SER A 132 37.75 -14.04 14.36
C SER A 132 36.93 -12.74 14.37
N THR A 133 35.73 -12.74 13.81
CA THR A 133 34.85 -11.57 13.77
C THR A 133 34.48 -11.12 15.18
N ARG A 134 34.52 -9.80 15.41
CA ARG A 134 34.16 -9.16 16.68
C ARG A 134 33.15 -8.04 16.49
N ILE A 135 33.21 -7.35 15.35
CA ILE A 135 32.19 -6.38 14.93
C ILE A 135 31.46 -6.99 13.74
N LYS A 136 30.17 -7.28 13.93
CA LYS A 136 29.31 -7.89 12.92
C LYS A 136 28.20 -6.92 12.51
N TYR A 137 28.21 -6.51 11.25
CA TYR A 137 27.09 -5.77 10.65
C TYR A 137 26.07 -6.77 10.06
N MET A 138 24.78 -6.52 10.25
CA MET A 138 23.76 -7.42 9.71
C MET A 138 22.45 -6.70 9.43
N THR A 139 21.55 -7.36 8.69
CA THR A 139 20.18 -6.88 8.57
C THR A 139 19.35 -7.21 9.81
N ASP A 140 18.39 -6.37 10.16
CA ASP A 140 17.47 -6.58 11.30
C ASP A 140 16.84 -7.98 11.29
N GLY A 141 16.31 -8.39 10.14
CA GLY A 141 15.70 -9.72 9.96
C GLY A 141 16.69 -10.89 10.15
N LEU A 142 18.00 -10.68 9.97
CA LEU A 142 18.97 -11.73 10.25
C LEU A 142 19.19 -11.89 11.75
N LEU A 143 19.24 -10.80 12.52
CA LEU A 143 19.35 -10.89 13.97
C LEU A 143 18.10 -11.55 14.58
N LEU A 144 16.90 -11.24 14.08
CA LEU A 144 15.67 -11.96 14.43
C LEU A 144 15.79 -13.46 14.18
N ARG A 145 16.38 -13.86 13.04
CA ARG A 145 16.59 -15.28 12.73
C ARG A 145 17.65 -15.93 13.61
N GLU A 146 18.70 -15.21 14.00
CA GLU A 146 19.63 -15.72 15.01
C GLU A 146 18.95 -15.92 16.36
N ALA A 147 18.00 -15.06 16.73
CA ALA A 147 17.22 -15.23 17.95
C ALA A 147 16.34 -16.48 17.95
N LEU A 148 15.94 -17.00 16.78
CA LEU A 148 15.24 -18.30 16.68
C LEU A 148 16.12 -19.47 17.13
N LEU A 149 17.45 -19.36 16.96
CA LEU A 149 18.42 -20.39 17.33
C LEU A 149 19.03 -20.13 18.72
N ASP A 150 19.25 -18.87 19.07
CA ASP A 150 19.77 -18.40 20.35
C ASP A 150 18.85 -17.30 20.91
N PRO A 151 17.75 -17.66 21.60
CA PRO A 151 16.78 -16.70 22.11
C PRO A 151 17.34 -15.69 23.12
N TYR A 152 18.49 -15.97 23.72
CA TYR A 152 19.17 -15.07 24.65
C TYR A 152 20.20 -14.16 23.98
N LEU A 153 20.46 -14.37 22.68
CA LEU A 153 21.51 -13.68 21.93
C LEU A 153 22.84 -13.70 22.69
N SER A 154 23.15 -14.87 23.27
CA SER A 154 24.25 -15.11 24.20
C SER A 154 25.63 -14.78 23.63
N ARG A 155 25.77 -14.83 22.30
CA ARG A 155 26.98 -14.48 21.55
C ARG A 155 27.31 -12.98 21.58
N TYR A 156 26.35 -12.13 21.93
CA TYR A 156 26.47 -10.67 21.88
C TYR A 156 26.62 -10.06 23.28
N SER A 157 27.58 -9.15 23.42
CA SER A 157 27.73 -8.27 24.58
C SER A 157 27.02 -6.93 24.38
N VAL A 158 27.04 -6.43 23.14
CA VAL A 158 26.36 -5.21 22.71
C VAL A 158 25.59 -5.46 21.43
N ILE A 159 24.35 -4.99 21.38
CA ILE A 159 23.56 -4.90 20.15
C ILE A 159 23.24 -3.43 19.89
N ILE A 160 23.54 -2.99 18.68
CA ILE A 160 23.27 -1.66 18.17
C ILE A 160 22.19 -1.79 17.11
N VAL A 161 21.02 -1.20 17.35
CA VAL A 161 19.95 -1.04 16.37
C VAL A 161 20.12 0.31 15.72
N ASP A 162 20.69 0.34 14.51
CA ASP A 162 20.99 1.58 13.80
C ASP A 162 19.91 1.94 12.77
N GLU A 163 19.85 3.23 12.42
CA GLU A 163 18.82 3.80 11.56
C GLU A 163 17.38 3.47 12.05
N ALA A 164 17.18 3.42 13.37
CA ALA A 164 15.92 3.00 13.99
C ALA A 164 14.71 3.87 13.59
N HIS A 165 14.96 5.08 13.12
CA HIS A 165 13.95 5.99 12.57
C HIS A 165 13.33 5.50 11.24
N GLU A 166 13.93 4.55 10.53
CA GLU A 166 13.29 3.94 9.35
C GLU A 166 12.05 3.10 9.75
N ARG A 167 11.95 2.68 11.03
CA ARG A 167 10.79 1.98 11.61
C ARG A 167 10.28 0.84 10.70
N THR A 168 11.21 0.01 10.24
CA THR A 168 10.87 -1.20 9.46
C THR A 168 10.18 -2.23 10.35
N VAL A 169 9.43 -3.16 9.75
CA VAL A 169 8.71 -4.18 10.54
C VAL A 169 9.67 -5.04 11.35
N HIS A 170 10.80 -5.42 10.76
CA HIS A 170 11.82 -6.18 11.46
C HIS A 170 12.46 -5.37 12.60
N THR A 171 12.68 -4.07 12.41
CA THR A 171 13.19 -3.19 13.48
C THR A 171 12.22 -3.16 14.67
N ASP A 172 10.94 -2.90 14.45
CA ASP A 172 9.94 -2.77 15.54
C ASP A 172 9.77 -4.09 16.31
N VAL A 173 9.76 -5.23 15.60
CA VAL A 173 9.72 -6.57 16.22
C VAL A 173 10.99 -6.84 17.03
N LEU A 174 12.14 -6.47 16.47
CA LEU A 174 13.43 -6.65 17.11
C LEU A 174 13.54 -5.82 18.40
N LEU A 175 13.03 -4.58 18.42
CA LEU A 175 13.01 -3.74 19.61
C LEU A 175 12.23 -4.41 20.76
N GLY A 176 11.04 -4.93 20.47
CA GLY A 176 10.24 -5.67 21.47
C GLY A 176 10.91 -6.97 21.95
N LEU A 177 11.56 -7.69 21.04
CA LEU A 177 12.33 -8.88 21.41
C LEU A 177 13.55 -8.53 22.28
N LEU A 178 14.33 -7.51 21.90
CA LEU A 178 15.53 -7.09 22.63
C LEU A 178 15.21 -6.60 24.04
N LYS A 179 14.09 -5.89 24.21
CA LYS A 179 13.57 -5.49 25.53
C LYS A 179 13.33 -6.72 26.43
N LYS A 180 12.70 -7.76 25.88
CA LYS A 180 12.49 -9.04 26.59
C LYS A 180 13.81 -9.76 26.90
N VAL A 181 14.74 -9.84 25.95
CA VAL A 181 16.04 -10.48 26.13
C VAL A 181 16.87 -9.78 27.20
N GLN A 182 16.87 -8.44 27.20
CA GLN A 182 17.56 -7.67 28.21
C GLN A 182 16.99 -7.93 29.61
N ASN A 183 15.66 -7.90 29.77
CA ASN A 183 15.00 -8.19 31.03
C ASN A 183 15.35 -9.60 31.54
N ALA A 184 15.37 -10.60 30.66
CA ALA A 184 15.74 -11.97 31.01
C ALA A 184 17.21 -12.13 31.45
N ARG A 185 18.13 -11.42 30.78
CA ARG A 185 19.56 -11.43 31.13
C ARG A 185 19.87 -10.64 32.40
N SER A 186 19.11 -9.59 32.70
CA SER A 186 19.32 -8.77 33.91
C SER A 186 18.86 -9.49 35.18
N LYS A 187 17.67 -10.14 35.16
CA LYS A 187 17.17 -10.94 36.30
C LYS A 187 18.06 -12.12 36.69
N SER A 188 18.93 -12.59 35.79
CA SER A 188 19.88 -13.68 36.07
C SER A 188 21.14 -13.22 36.85
N ALA A 189 21.36 -11.90 36.98
CA ALA A 189 22.53 -11.31 37.63
C ALA A 189 22.34 -11.09 39.15
N ASP A 190 21.11 -10.79 39.61
CA ASP A 190 20.83 -10.35 40.99
C ASP A 190 20.77 -11.46 42.06
N GLY A 191 21.09 -12.70 41.71
CA GLY A 191 21.06 -13.85 42.64
C GLY A 191 22.24 -13.97 43.62
N HIS A 192 22.86 -12.87 44.08
CA HIS A 192 23.94 -12.87 45.09
C HIS A 192 23.86 -11.64 46.01
N SER A 193 23.17 -11.77 47.15
CA SER A 193 23.58 -11.29 48.49
C SER A 193 22.44 -11.36 49.52
N ASN A 194 22.35 -12.47 50.26
CA ASN A 194 22.31 -12.52 51.73
C ASN A 194 21.88 -13.91 52.21
N GLY A 195 22.88 -14.74 52.50
CA GLY A 195 22.73 -15.79 53.51
C GLY A 195 22.77 -15.12 54.87
N ASN A 196 21.60 -14.95 55.50
CA ASN A 196 21.36 -15.01 56.94
C ASN A 196 19.96 -14.45 57.25
N ASN A 197 18.96 -15.33 57.36
CA ASN A 197 18.17 -15.41 58.58
C ASN A 197 17.31 -16.68 58.58
N LYS A 198 17.49 -17.47 59.63
CA LYS A 198 16.54 -18.51 60.05
C LYS A 198 15.43 -17.84 60.86
N ASN A 199 14.24 -18.44 60.77
CA ASN A 199 13.03 -18.23 61.60
C ASN A 199 12.08 -17.13 61.12
N ALA A 200 10.94 -17.52 60.55
CA ALA A 200 9.68 -17.65 61.29
C ALA A 200 8.54 -18.00 60.30
N ASP A 201 7.85 -19.10 60.58
CA ASP A 201 6.50 -19.35 60.09
C ASP A 201 5.55 -18.30 60.70
N SER A 202 4.92 -17.47 59.87
CA SER A 202 3.55 -16.96 60.01
C SER A 202 3.26 -16.02 58.84
N ASP A 203 2.01 -16.01 58.40
CA ASP A 203 1.39 -15.08 57.43
C ASP A 203 1.45 -15.52 55.97
N MET A 204 0.76 -16.65 55.74
CA MET A 204 -0.09 -16.75 54.56
C MET A 204 -1.21 -15.70 54.64
N ILE A 205 -1.54 -15.12 53.49
CA ILE A 205 -2.72 -14.27 53.18
C ILE A 205 -2.45 -12.76 53.26
N LEU A 206 -1.98 -12.19 52.15
CA LEU A 206 -2.66 -11.16 51.32
C LEU A 206 -1.64 -10.58 50.34
N ASP A 207 -1.79 -10.95 49.06
CA ASP A 207 -1.44 -10.17 47.85
C ASP A 207 -1.58 -11.11 46.63
N ARG A 208 -2.81 -11.58 46.43
CA ARG A 208 -3.27 -12.17 45.17
C ARG A 208 -4.33 -11.25 44.61
N GLU A 209 -3.90 -10.15 43.99
CA GLU A 209 -4.69 -9.37 43.02
C GLU A 209 -3.81 -8.21 42.53
N ASN A 210 -3.09 -8.43 41.42
CA ASN A 210 -2.65 -7.43 40.41
C ASN A 210 -1.40 -7.80 39.58
N ASP A 211 -1.15 -9.09 39.31
CA ASP A 211 -0.15 -9.50 38.30
C ASP A 211 -0.77 -10.42 37.23
N THR A 212 -1.84 -9.94 36.59
CA THR A 212 -2.31 -10.47 35.30
C THR A 212 -1.80 -9.57 34.19
N ASN A 213 -0.55 -9.75 33.74
CA ASN A 213 -0.07 -9.53 32.36
C ASN A 213 1.47 -9.65 32.28
N GLY A 214 1.98 -10.84 31.95
CA GLY A 214 3.42 -11.04 31.77
C GLY A 214 3.80 -12.44 31.32
N ILE A 215 3.48 -12.78 30.07
CA ILE A 215 3.77 -14.06 29.41
C ILE A 215 5.29 -14.34 29.45
N ASN A 216 5.69 -15.40 30.17
CA ASN A 216 7.07 -15.92 30.23
C ASN A 216 7.47 -16.60 28.90
N THR A 217 7.75 -15.80 27.86
CA THR A 217 8.22 -16.28 26.54
C THR A 217 9.63 -16.89 26.60
N LEU A 218 10.48 -16.45 27.52
CA LEU A 218 11.79 -17.05 27.79
C LEU A 218 11.69 -17.83 29.10
N LYS A 219 11.68 -19.18 29.04
CA LYS A 219 11.77 -20.02 30.26
C LYS A 219 12.95 -19.56 31.10
N GLN A 220 12.78 -19.34 32.40
CA GLN A 220 13.87 -18.99 33.34
C GLN A 220 15.12 -19.81 33.01
N CYS A 221 16.26 -19.13 32.87
CA CYS A 221 17.52 -19.75 32.48
C CYS A 221 17.73 -21.01 33.32
N GLN A 222 17.80 -22.18 32.66
CA GLN A 222 18.10 -23.48 33.27
C GLN A 222 19.56 -23.46 33.78
N GLY A 223 19.84 -22.70 34.84
CA GLY A 223 21.14 -22.62 35.50
C GLY A 223 22.26 -21.85 34.78
N ARG A 224 22.04 -21.28 33.57
CA ARG A 224 23.06 -20.50 32.84
C ARG A 224 22.92 -19.00 33.11
N LYS A 225 23.89 -18.41 33.81
CA LYS A 225 23.99 -16.94 34.01
C LYS A 225 24.61 -16.28 32.77
N PHE A 226 23.92 -15.32 32.18
CA PHE A 226 24.44 -14.47 31.13
C PHE A 226 24.67 -13.06 31.67
N PRO A 227 25.75 -12.36 31.28
CA PRO A 227 25.89 -10.96 31.67
C PRO A 227 24.82 -10.10 30.97
N PRO A 228 24.45 -8.95 31.56
CA PRO A 228 23.50 -8.02 30.95
C PRO A 228 23.87 -7.68 29.51
N LEU A 229 22.86 -7.61 28.64
CA LEU A 229 23.02 -7.17 27.26
C LEU A 229 22.96 -5.65 27.22
N LYS A 230 23.98 -5.00 26.67
CA LYS A 230 23.93 -3.56 26.37
C LYS A 230 23.18 -3.34 25.06
N LEU A 231 22.17 -2.49 25.08
CA LEU A 231 21.35 -2.12 23.93
C LEU A 231 21.60 -0.66 23.57
N ILE A 232 21.95 -0.39 22.32
CA ILE A 232 22.13 0.97 21.80
C ILE A 232 21.16 1.17 20.64
N ILE A 233 20.39 2.25 20.68
CA ILE A 233 19.44 2.61 19.62
C ILE A 233 19.94 3.87 18.97
N MET A 234 20.23 3.80 17.68
CA MET A 234 20.78 4.93 16.92
C MET A 234 19.75 5.46 15.93
N SER A 235 19.55 6.78 15.98
CA SER A 235 18.60 7.49 15.12
C SER A 235 19.24 8.72 14.50
N ALA A 236 18.82 9.05 13.27
CA ALA A 236 19.20 10.28 12.60
C ALA A 236 18.21 11.43 12.86
N SER A 237 16.98 11.14 13.30
CA SER A 237 15.93 12.13 13.57
C SER A 237 15.93 12.58 15.03
N LEU A 238 15.44 13.81 15.27
CA LEU A 238 15.33 14.43 16.59
C LEU A 238 14.27 13.79 17.50
N ASP A 239 13.40 12.92 16.96
CA ASP A 239 12.36 12.22 17.72
C ASP A 239 12.93 11.05 18.55
N ALA A 240 13.79 11.39 19.51
CA ALA A 240 14.33 10.47 20.50
C ALA A 240 13.28 10.05 21.55
N ARG A 241 12.18 10.82 21.64
CA ARG A 241 11.21 10.74 22.73
C ARG A 241 10.47 9.41 22.69
N GLY A 242 9.94 9.03 21.53
CA GLY A 242 9.24 7.76 21.37
C GLY A 242 10.09 6.56 21.78
N PHE A 243 11.37 6.52 21.40
CA PHE A 243 12.30 5.46 21.83
C PHE A 243 12.59 5.51 23.32
N SER A 244 12.80 6.72 23.87
CA SER A 244 13.09 6.91 25.30
C SER A 244 11.93 6.40 26.16
N GLU A 245 10.71 6.83 25.85
CA GLU A 245 9.49 6.42 26.56
C GLU A 245 9.27 4.91 26.47
N TYR A 246 9.38 4.33 25.28
CA TYR A 246 9.18 2.90 25.05
C TYR A 246 10.18 2.02 25.85
N PHE A 247 11.40 2.50 26.05
CA PHE A 247 12.44 1.83 26.84
C PHE A 247 12.55 2.34 28.29
N GLY A 248 11.46 2.87 28.86
CA GLY A 248 11.41 3.21 30.28
C GLY A 248 12.20 4.47 30.64
N CYS A 249 12.10 5.51 29.81
CA CYS A 249 12.85 6.76 29.91
C CYS A 249 14.38 6.57 29.75
N ALA A 250 14.78 5.70 28.82
CA ALA A 250 16.19 5.46 28.52
C ALA A 250 16.91 6.76 28.09
N LYS A 251 18.14 6.96 28.58
CA LYS A 251 18.88 8.19 28.33
C LYS A 251 19.15 8.41 26.85
N ALA A 252 18.78 9.58 26.34
CA ALA A 252 19.12 10.05 25.00
C ALA A 252 20.37 10.94 25.01
N VAL A 253 21.34 10.64 24.16
CA VAL A 253 22.56 11.42 23.96
C VAL A 253 22.58 11.95 22.54
N HIS A 254 22.71 13.27 22.41
CA HIS A 254 22.78 13.96 21.12
C HIS A 254 24.22 14.20 20.71
N VAL A 255 24.58 13.72 19.52
CA VAL A 255 25.84 14.03 18.83
C VAL A 255 25.53 15.18 17.87
N GLN A 256 25.94 16.40 18.25
CA GLN A 256 25.76 17.57 17.40
C GLN A 256 26.46 17.38 16.04
N GLY A 257 25.72 17.60 14.97
CA GLY A 257 26.24 17.61 13.60
C GLY A 257 27.13 18.81 13.33
N ARG A 258 27.79 18.80 12.17
CA ARG A 258 28.51 19.95 11.59
C ARG A 258 27.84 20.33 10.27
N GLN A 259 26.51 20.42 10.24
CA GLN A 259 25.81 20.79 9.04
C GLN A 259 25.96 22.30 8.81
N PHE A 260 26.37 22.67 7.60
CA PHE A 260 26.36 24.06 7.16
C PHE A 260 24.91 24.50 6.89
N PRO A 261 24.62 25.81 6.99
CA PRO A 261 23.28 26.33 6.72
C PRO A 261 22.82 25.99 5.30
N VAL A 262 21.56 25.60 5.16
CA VAL A 262 20.90 25.33 3.88
C VAL A 262 19.76 26.32 3.70
N GLU A 263 19.80 27.11 2.63
CA GLU A 263 18.71 28.00 2.25
C GLU A 263 17.57 27.17 1.63
N ILE A 264 16.35 27.32 2.13
CA ILE A 264 15.18 26.60 1.63
C ILE A 264 14.35 27.55 0.76
N LEU A 265 14.06 27.11 -0.46
CA LEU A 265 13.23 27.83 -1.42
C LEU A 265 11.99 27.00 -1.74
N TYR A 266 10.83 27.64 -1.79
CA TYR A 266 9.54 27.01 -2.11
C TYR A 266 8.97 27.59 -3.40
N THR A 267 8.16 26.82 -4.10
CA THR A 267 7.34 27.36 -5.19
C THR A 267 6.22 28.22 -4.62
N LEU A 268 5.75 29.19 -5.40
CA LEU A 268 4.62 30.05 -4.98
C LEU A 268 3.27 29.32 -5.08
N TYR A 269 3.14 28.41 -6.05
CA TYR A 269 1.94 27.64 -6.31
C TYR A 269 2.27 26.13 -6.39
N PRO A 270 1.29 25.25 -6.14
CA PRO A 270 1.47 23.81 -6.32
C PRO A 270 1.78 23.46 -7.77
N GLU A 271 2.82 22.65 -7.99
CA GLU A 271 3.23 22.21 -9.33
C GLU A 271 2.46 20.94 -9.74
N PRO A 272 1.63 20.97 -10.80
CA PRO A 272 0.82 19.82 -11.20
C PRO A 272 1.65 18.69 -11.83
N ASP A 273 2.76 19.03 -12.48
CA ASP A 273 3.73 18.07 -13.03
C ASP A 273 5.11 18.34 -12.44
N PHE A 274 5.42 17.62 -11.37
CA PHE A 274 6.70 17.76 -10.69
C PHE A 274 7.89 17.30 -11.53
N LEU A 275 7.71 16.50 -12.59
CA LEU A 275 8.81 16.07 -13.46
C LEU A 275 9.29 17.21 -14.36
N ASP A 276 8.35 17.97 -14.93
CA ASP A 276 8.71 19.16 -15.73
C ASP A 276 9.27 20.27 -14.84
N ALA A 277 8.67 20.53 -13.67
CA ALA A 277 9.20 21.48 -12.69
C ALA A 277 10.62 21.10 -12.23
N THR A 278 10.87 19.80 -12.02
CA THR A 278 12.21 19.28 -11.71
C THR A 278 13.20 19.57 -12.85
N LEU A 279 12.80 19.30 -14.10
CA LEU A 279 13.63 19.51 -15.27
C LEU A 279 13.99 20.99 -15.45
N ILE A 280 13.01 21.89 -15.30
CA ILE A 280 13.23 23.34 -15.33
C ILE A 280 14.21 23.76 -14.24
N THR A 281 13.99 23.30 -13.00
CA THR A 281 14.84 23.64 -11.85
C THR A 281 16.28 23.14 -12.04
N ILE A 282 16.49 21.95 -12.61
CA ILE A 282 17.84 21.44 -12.94
C ILE A 282 18.59 22.43 -13.85
N PHE A 283 17.95 22.92 -14.90
CA PHE A 283 18.58 23.84 -15.84
C PHE A 283 18.75 25.24 -15.26
N GLN A 284 17.79 25.75 -14.49
CA GLN A 284 17.92 27.02 -13.79
C GLN A 284 19.12 26.99 -12.84
N VAL A 285 19.23 25.96 -12.00
CA VAL A 285 20.37 25.78 -11.10
C VAL A 285 21.67 25.64 -11.90
N HIS A 286 21.68 24.87 -12.98
CA HIS A 286 22.89 24.68 -13.80
C HIS A 286 23.41 25.99 -14.43
N LEU A 287 22.50 26.87 -14.87
CA LEU A 287 22.83 28.12 -15.56
C LEU A 287 23.13 29.27 -14.60
N ASP A 288 22.37 29.41 -13.52
CA ASP A 288 22.38 30.61 -12.68
C ASP A 288 23.22 30.45 -11.41
N GLU A 289 23.35 29.22 -10.89
CA GLU A 289 24.01 28.97 -9.60
C GLU A 289 25.51 28.69 -9.72
N ALA A 290 26.25 29.02 -8.66
CA ALA A 290 27.69 28.75 -8.54
C ALA A 290 28.03 27.24 -8.60
N PRO A 291 29.30 26.84 -8.81
CA PRO A 291 29.68 25.43 -8.87
C PRO A 291 29.23 24.60 -7.65
N GLY A 292 28.75 23.39 -7.92
CA GLY A 292 28.27 22.42 -6.94
C GLY A 292 27.34 21.40 -7.62
N ASP A 293 27.35 20.15 -7.13
CA ASP A 293 26.53 19.09 -7.71
C ASP A 293 25.08 19.18 -7.23
N ILE A 294 24.17 18.69 -8.08
CA ILE A 294 22.72 18.69 -7.86
C ILE A 294 22.28 17.28 -7.45
N LEU A 295 21.50 17.17 -6.37
CA LEU A 295 20.79 15.96 -5.98
C LEU A 295 19.28 16.16 -6.17
N VAL A 296 18.67 15.30 -6.97
CA VAL A 296 17.24 15.35 -7.29
C VAL A 296 16.56 14.12 -6.70
N PHE A 297 15.49 14.33 -5.93
CA PHE A 297 14.66 13.24 -5.42
C PHE A 297 13.52 12.92 -6.37
N LEU A 298 13.39 11.66 -6.79
CA LEU A 298 12.33 11.15 -7.66
C LEU A 298 11.73 9.87 -7.07
N THR A 299 10.53 9.51 -7.53
CA THR A 299 9.71 8.44 -6.95
C THR A 299 10.16 7.04 -7.36
N GLY A 300 10.72 6.89 -8.56
CA GLY A 300 11.02 5.58 -9.11
C GLY A 300 11.93 5.62 -10.34
N GLN A 301 12.18 4.42 -10.86
CA GLN A 301 13.08 4.21 -11.99
C GLN A 301 12.55 4.82 -13.29
N GLU A 302 11.25 4.70 -13.57
CA GLU A 302 10.64 5.22 -14.81
C GLU A 302 10.77 6.75 -14.88
N GLU A 303 10.53 7.40 -13.75
CA GLU A 303 10.67 8.85 -13.60
C GLU A 303 12.13 9.28 -13.73
N ILE A 304 13.07 8.55 -13.10
CA ILE A 304 14.51 8.80 -13.22
C ILE A 304 14.99 8.67 -14.66
N GLU A 305 14.66 7.56 -15.33
CA GLU A 305 15.05 7.32 -16.74
C GLU A 305 14.41 8.37 -17.67
N SER A 306 13.18 8.80 -17.38
CA SER A 306 12.49 9.84 -18.15
C SER A 306 13.15 11.21 -18.01
N VAL A 307 13.44 11.65 -16.78
CA VAL A 307 14.14 12.92 -16.52
C VAL A 307 15.56 12.87 -17.08
N GLU A 308 16.28 11.76 -16.93
CA GLU A 308 17.62 11.60 -17.51
C GLU A 308 17.61 11.83 -19.03
N ARG A 309 16.68 11.17 -19.74
CA ARG A 309 16.53 11.35 -21.19
C ARG A 309 16.22 12.79 -21.55
N LEU A 310 15.27 13.43 -20.85
CA LEU A 310 14.86 14.81 -21.11
C LEU A 310 15.99 15.82 -20.84
N VAL A 311 16.79 15.59 -19.80
CA VAL A 311 18.00 16.40 -19.52
C VAL A 311 18.98 16.28 -20.66
N GLN A 312 19.26 15.06 -21.15
CA GLN A 312 20.19 14.86 -22.26
C GLN A 312 19.69 15.51 -23.57
N GLU A 313 18.39 15.40 -23.86
CA GLU A 313 17.77 16.03 -25.04
C GLU A 313 17.84 17.57 -24.98
N ARG A 314 17.48 18.18 -23.84
CA ARG A 314 17.54 19.64 -23.66
C ARG A 314 18.98 20.16 -23.60
N LEU A 315 19.94 19.37 -23.09
CA LEU A 315 21.35 19.76 -23.04
C LEU A 315 21.94 20.00 -24.44
N LEU A 316 21.50 19.23 -25.44
CA LEU A 316 21.93 19.42 -26.84
C LEU A 316 21.44 20.75 -27.45
N GLN A 317 20.37 21.33 -26.91
CA GLN A 317 19.79 22.59 -27.37
C GLN A 317 20.52 23.81 -26.76
N LEU A 318 21.31 23.63 -25.70
CA LEU A 318 22.08 24.71 -25.10
C LEU A 318 23.33 25.05 -25.92
N PRO A 319 23.85 26.30 -25.80
CA PRO A 319 25.15 26.68 -26.36
C PRO A 319 26.27 25.76 -25.86
N GLU A 320 27.26 25.47 -26.71
CA GLU A 320 28.31 24.48 -26.43
C GLU A 320 29.06 24.74 -25.10
N ALA A 321 29.29 26.01 -24.76
CA ALA A 321 29.93 26.41 -23.50
C ALA A 321 29.16 25.96 -22.24
N SER A 322 27.84 25.82 -22.33
CA SER A 322 26.93 25.47 -21.23
C SER A 322 26.57 23.99 -21.19
N ARG A 323 27.08 23.16 -22.11
CA ARG A 323 26.82 21.70 -22.16
C ARG A 323 27.60 20.88 -21.12
N LYS A 324 28.09 21.52 -20.07
CA LYS A 324 28.97 20.93 -19.04
C LYS A 324 28.17 20.28 -17.89
N LEU A 325 27.25 19.38 -18.24
CA LEU A 325 26.37 18.70 -17.28
C LEU A 325 26.39 17.19 -17.53
N VAL A 326 26.46 16.40 -16.46
CA VAL A 326 26.41 14.93 -16.51
C VAL A 326 25.34 14.41 -15.56
N THR A 327 24.47 13.54 -16.07
CA THR A 327 23.46 12.84 -15.26
C THR A 327 24.00 11.51 -14.73
N VAL A 328 23.67 11.18 -13.48
CA VAL A 328 24.00 9.88 -12.86
C VAL A 328 22.78 9.36 -12.09
N PRO A 329 22.11 8.29 -12.54
CA PRO A 329 20.95 7.75 -11.85
C PRO A 329 21.35 6.85 -10.66
N ILE A 330 20.51 6.81 -9.61
CA ILE A 330 20.64 5.87 -8.50
C ILE A 330 19.27 5.44 -7.95
N PHE A 331 18.98 4.14 -8.10
CA PHE A 331 17.77 3.49 -7.59
C PHE A 331 18.05 2.02 -7.24
N SER A 332 17.11 1.35 -6.56
CA SER A 332 17.34 0.05 -5.91
C SER A 332 17.66 -1.10 -6.86
N SER A 333 17.05 -1.12 -8.05
CA SER A 333 17.31 -2.11 -9.11
C SER A 333 18.62 -1.86 -9.87
N LEU A 334 19.32 -0.74 -9.65
CA LEU A 334 20.57 -0.44 -10.35
C LEU A 334 21.70 -1.37 -9.88
N PRO A 335 22.54 -1.94 -10.77
CA PRO A 335 23.71 -2.73 -10.37
C PRO A 335 24.69 -1.92 -9.49
N SER A 336 25.27 -2.54 -8.46
CA SER A 336 26.17 -1.85 -7.52
C SER A 336 27.35 -1.13 -8.20
N GLU A 337 27.91 -1.66 -9.29
CA GLU A 337 28.99 -0.97 -10.01
C GLU A 337 28.53 0.36 -10.59
N GLN A 338 27.28 0.43 -11.07
CA GLN A 338 26.67 1.65 -11.55
C GLN A 338 26.26 2.56 -10.39
N GLN A 339 25.71 2.02 -9.30
CA GLN A 339 25.47 2.79 -8.08
C GLN A 339 26.76 3.44 -7.57
N MET A 340 27.90 2.75 -7.65
CA MET A 340 29.19 3.28 -7.21
C MET A 340 29.66 4.48 -8.05
N LYS A 341 29.17 4.67 -9.28
CA LYS A 341 29.50 5.85 -10.11
C LYS A 341 29.07 7.15 -9.46
N VAL A 342 28.04 7.12 -8.60
CA VAL A 342 27.54 8.31 -7.89
C VAL A 342 28.63 8.97 -7.03
N PHE A 343 29.57 8.19 -6.50
CA PHE A 343 30.65 8.67 -5.64
C PHE A 343 31.87 9.18 -6.42
N ALA A 344 31.95 8.93 -7.72
CA ALA A 344 33.04 9.45 -8.53
C ALA A 344 32.85 10.97 -8.73
N PRO A 345 33.94 11.77 -8.68
CA PRO A 345 33.87 13.18 -9.03
C PRO A 345 33.57 13.34 -10.52
N ALA A 346 32.87 14.41 -10.88
CA ALA A 346 32.71 14.79 -12.28
C ALA A 346 34.04 15.26 -12.88
N ALA A 347 34.14 15.25 -14.22
CA ALA A 347 35.27 15.84 -14.92
C ALA A 347 35.38 17.35 -14.58
N ALA A 348 36.60 17.89 -14.62
CA ALA A 348 36.82 19.29 -14.27
C ALA A 348 35.95 20.24 -15.13
N GLY A 349 35.20 21.12 -14.47
CA GLY A 349 34.27 22.05 -15.10
C GLY A 349 32.89 21.49 -15.46
N PHE A 350 32.62 20.19 -15.23
CA PHE A 350 31.30 19.60 -15.36
C PHE A 350 30.55 19.59 -14.03
N ARG A 351 29.24 19.85 -14.08
CA ARG A 351 28.31 19.67 -12.96
C ARG A 351 27.70 18.28 -13.02
N LYS A 352 27.67 17.56 -11.89
CA LYS A 352 26.97 16.28 -11.76
C LYS A 352 25.53 16.51 -11.29
N VAL A 353 24.57 15.87 -11.96
CA VAL A 353 23.17 15.82 -11.56
C VAL A 353 22.82 14.40 -11.21
N ILE A 354 22.47 14.17 -9.95
CA ILE A 354 22.19 12.84 -9.42
C ILE A 354 20.69 12.70 -9.31
N LEU A 355 20.14 11.75 -10.06
CA LEU A 355 18.71 11.45 -10.08
C LEU A 355 18.48 10.25 -9.18
N ALA A 356 17.91 10.47 -7.99
CA ALA A 356 17.89 9.51 -6.91
C ALA A 356 16.48 9.23 -6.36
N THR A 357 16.22 7.99 -5.94
CA THR A 357 15.11 7.72 -5.02
C THR A 357 15.49 8.07 -3.57
N ASN A 358 14.66 7.69 -2.60
CA ASN A 358 14.95 7.78 -1.15
C ASN A 358 16.20 6.99 -0.69
N ILE A 359 16.95 6.34 -1.59
CA ILE A 359 18.28 5.79 -1.31
C ILE A 359 19.25 6.89 -0.87
N ALA A 360 19.16 8.09 -1.45
CA ALA A 360 20.02 9.22 -1.10
C ALA A 360 19.60 9.97 0.17
N GLU A 361 18.44 9.66 0.74
CA GLU A 361 17.80 10.41 1.83
C GLU A 361 18.47 10.21 3.18
N THR A 362 18.85 8.98 3.54
CA THR A 362 19.45 8.59 4.83
C THR A 362 20.75 7.84 4.64
N SER A 363 20.76 6.77 3.88
CA SER A 363 21.78 5.72 3.98
C SER A 363 23.11 5.98 3.26
N VAL A 364 23.21 7.05 2.46
CA VAL A 364 24.40 7.31 1.62
C VAL A 364 24.84 8.77 1.70
N THR A 365 26.14 9.01 1.91
CA THR A 365 26.72 10.35 1.80
C THR A 365 27.43 10.48 0.46
N ILE A 366 26.92 11.34 -0.42
CA ILE A 366 27.52 11.62 -1.72
C ILE A 366 28.31 12.94 -1.60
N PRO A 367 29.61 12.96 -1.96
CA PRO A 367 30.41 14.17 -1.90
C PRO A 367 30.03 15.15 -3.04
N GLY A 368 30.27 16.45 -2.81
CA GLY A 368 30.07 17.52 -3.80
C GLY A 368 28.66 18.10 -3.90
N ILE A 369 27.67 17.57 -3.18
CA ILE A 369 26.28 18.04 -3.23
C ILE A 369 26.16 19.40 -2.56
N LYS A 370 25.66 20.37 -3.32
CA LYS A 370 25.39 21.74 -2.84
C LYS A 370 23.95 22.16 -3.09
N TYR A 371 23.30 21.58 -4.09
CA TYR A 371 21.92 21.89 -4.46
C TYR A 371 21.07 20.63 -4.35
N VAL A 372 19.90 20.75 -3.71
CA VAL A 372 18.90 19.69 -3.61
C VAL A 372 17.62 20.16 -4.29
N ILE A 373 17.01 19.29 -5.10
CA ILE A 373 15.68 19.50 -5.68
C ILE A 373 14.75 18.43 -5.09
N ASP A 374 13.72 18.88 -4.38
CA ASP A 374 12.80 18.02 -3.64
C ASP A 374 11.35 18.24 -4.10
N PRO A 375 10.80 17.33 -4.92
CA PRO A 375 9.40 17.33 -5.29
C PRO A 375 8.40 17.03 -4.17
N GLY A 376 8.86 16.54 -3.00
CA GLY A 376 7.95 16.25 -1.89
C GLY A 376 7.26 14.88 -1.94
N PHE A 377 7.65 13.97 -2.83
CA PHE A 377 7.03 12.65 -2.98
C PHE A 377 8.00 11.48 -2.74
N VAL A 378 7.43 10.32 -2.38
CA VAL A 378 8.13 9.03 -2.27
C VAL A 378 7.20 7.87 -2.64
N LYS A 379 7.75 6.79 -3.19
CA LYS A 379 7.01 5.54 -3.40
C LYS A 379 7.08 4.68 -2.13
N ALA A 380 5.94 4.46 -1.49
CA ALA A 380 5.83 3.72 -0.24
C ALA A 380 4.99 2.45 -0.41
N ARG A 381 5.28 1.43 0.41
CA ARG A 381 4.43 0.23 0.51
C ARG A 381 3.14 0.56 1.25
N SER A 382 2.04 0.09 0.70
CA SER A 382 0.71 0.13 1.31
C SER A 382 0.11 -1.27 1.26
N TYR A 383 -0.54 -1.67 2.35
CA TYR A 383 -1.19 -2.97 2.48
C TYR A 383 -2.66 -2.78 2.80
N ASP A 384 -3.52 -3.38 1.99
CA ASP A 384 -4.95 -3.46 2.22
C ASP A 384 -5.25 -4.83 2.87
N PRO A 385 -5.56 -4.88 4.18
CA PRO A 385 -5.83 -6.14 4.88
C PRO A 385 -7.12 -6.81 4.41
N VAL A 386 -8.07 -6.06 3.84
CA VAL A 386 -9.33 -6.61 3.31
C VAL A 386 -9.05 -7.33 2.00
N LYS A 387 -8.29 -6.69 1.10
CA LYS A 387 -7.90 -7.30 -0.18
C LYS A 387 -6.75 -8.30 -0.05
N GLY A 388 -6.03 -8.28 1.07
CA GLY A 388 -4.83 -9.10 1.30
C GLY A 388 -3.67 -8.75 0.36
N MET A 389 -3.68 -7.56 -0.24
CA MET A 389 -2.73 -7.16 -1.30
C MET A 389 -1.81 -6.04 -0.83
N GLU A 390 -0.52 -6.19 -1.15
CA GLU A 390 0.48 -5.12 -1.04
C GLU A 390 0.59 -4.37 -2.37
N SER A 391 0.69 -3.05 -2.29
CA SER A 391 0.87 -2.16 -3.43
C SER A 391 1.95 -1.13 -3.13
N LEU A 392 2.62 -0.64 -4.18
CA LEU A 392 3.56 0.47 -4.10
C LEU A 392 2.87 1.72 -4.64
N ILE A 393 2.52 2.64 -3.77
CA ILE A 393 1.83 3.89 -4.11
C ILE A 393 2.76 5.08 -3.92
N VAL A 394 2.59 6.12 -4.74
CA VAL A 394 3.28 7.39 -4.53
C VAL A 394 2.51 8.18 -3.48
N VAL A 395 3.21 8.65 -2.45
CA VAL A 395 2.66 9.43 -1.34
C VAL A 395 3.54 10.65 -1.07
N PRO A 396 2.98 11.72 -0.48
CA PRO A 396 3.76 12.82 0.06
C PRO A 396 4.76 12.33 1.12
N ILE A 397 5.89 13.02 1.25
CA ILE A 397 6.87 12.75 2.30
C ILE A 397 6.46 13.34 3.65
N SER A 398 7.08 12.89 4.73
CA SER A 398 6.96 13.56 6.03
C SER A 398 7.93 14.75 6.16
N LYS A 399 7.70 15.64 7.13
CA LYS A 399 8.61 16.75 7.46
C LYS A 399 10.00 16.23 7.82
N ALA A 400 10.08 15.14 8.58
CA ALA A 400 11.36 14.50 8.91
C ALA A 400 12.15 14.10 7.64
N GLN A 401 11.47 13.54 6.63
CA GLN A 401 12.10 13.19 5.36
C GLN A 401 12.54 14.44 4.58
N ALA A 402 11.69 15.46 4.49
CA ALA A 402 12.01 16.73 3.83
C ALA A 402 13.23 17.44 4.47
N LEU A 403 13.36 17.35 5.80
CA LEU A 403 14.54 17.85 6.54
C LEU A 403 15.79 17.03 6.22
N GLN A 404 15.68 15.70 6.13
CA GLN A 404 16.80 14.83 5.76
C GLN A 404 17.26 15.05 4.31
N ARG A 405 16.32 15.30 3.39
CA ARG A 405 16.57 15.61 1.97
C ARG A 405 17.30 16.94 1.83
N SER A 406 16.75 18.01 2.39
CA SER A 406 17.38 19.34 2.38
C SER A 406 18.76 19.33 3.07
N GLY A 407 18.92 18.55 4.15
CA GLY A 407 20.21 18.40 4.82
C GLY A 407 21.32 17.75 4.00
N ARG A 408 21.01 17.19 2.82
CA ARG A 408 22.03 16.71 1.88
C ARG A 408 22.84 17.83 1.23
N ALA A 409 22.27 19.02 1.09
CA ALA A 409 22.98 20.19 0.56
C ALA A 409 24.01 20.78 1.55
N GLY A 410 23.83 20.59 2.86
CA GLY A 410 24.62 21.23 3.91
C GLY A 410 25.81 20.42 4.44
N ARG A 411 26.24 19.36 3.74
CA ARG A 411 27.22 18.40 4.29
C ARG A 411 28.68 18.85 4.19
N GLU A 412 29.05 19.51 3.10
CA GLU A 412 30.43 19.94 2.83
C GLU A 412 30.60 21.46 2.92
N GLY A 413 29.51 22.22 2.74
CA GLY A 413 29.48 23.67 2.81
C GLY A 413 28.05 24.20 2.76
N PRO A 414 27.85 25.53 2.78
CA PRO A 414 26.53 26.13 2.62
C PRO A 414 25.90 25.73 1.27
N GLY A 415 24.62 25.39 1.30
CA GLY A 415 23.89 24.88 0.14
C GLY A 415 22.47 25.42 0.05
N ARG A 416 21.74 24.97 -0.98
CA ARG A 416 20.33 25.35 -1.22
C ARG A 416 19.47 24.13 -1.46
N CYS A 417 18.21 24.21 -1.03
CA CYS A 417 17.19 23.20 -1.30
C CYS A 417 15.98 23.86 -1.96
N PHE A 418 15.63 23.40 -3.16
CA PHE A 418 14.48 23.83 -3.94
C PHE A 418 13.34 22.83 -3.73
N ARG A 419 12.32 23.21 -2.96
CA ARG A 419 11.10 22.44 -2.75
C ARG A 419 10.09 22.83 -3.81
N LEU A 420 9.63 21.85 -4.61
CA LEU A 420 8.71 22.08 -5.72
C LEU A 420 7.24 22.11 -5.27
N TYR A 421 7.02 22.57 -4.05
CA TYR A 421 5.73 22.70 -3.41
C TYR A 421 5.75 23.94 -2.51
N PRO A 422 4.60 24.61 -2.28
CA PRO A 422 4.57 25.80 -1.45
C PRO A 422 4.83 25.52 0.04
N GLU A 423 5.24 26.55 0.77
CA GLU A 423 5.53 26.44 2.20
C GLU A 423 4.29 26.00 3.02
N ASN A 424 3.10 26.44 2.64
CA ASN A 424 1.86 26.00 3.29
C ASN A 424 1.56 24.50 3.09
N GLU A 425 2.12 23.84 2.06
CA GLU A 425 2.02 22.39 1.88
C GLU A 425 3.03 21.67 2.76
N PHE A 426 4.22 22.24 2.98
CA PHE A 426 5.19 21.71 3.94
C PHE A 426 4.61 21.61 5.34
N ASP A 427 3.85 22.63 5.78
CA ASP A 427 3.24 22.66 7.11
C ASP A 427 2.17 21.58 7.31
N LYS A 428 1.50 21.18 6.22
CA LYS A 428 0.49 20.11 6.19
C LYS A 428 1.08 18.69 6.17
N LEU A 429 2.38 18.55 5.91
CA LEU A 429 3.03 17.23 5.92
C LEU A 429 3.03 16.65 7.34
N GLU A 430 2.89 15.33 7.46
CA GLU A 430 3.05 14.61 8.73
C GLU A 430 4.46 14.82 9.29
N ASP A 431 4.62 14.91 10.62
CA ASP A 431 5.94 15.17 11.22
C ASP A 431 6.93 14.02 10.99
N SER A 432 6.44 12.78 11.02
CA SER A 432 7.25 11.57 10.85
C SER A 432 6.55 10.56 9.94
N THR A 433 7.33 9.68 9.32
CA THR A 433 6.79 8.65 8.43
C THR A 433 6.13 7.54 9.26
N LYS A 434 4.88 7.20 8.92
CA LYS A 434 4.17 6.07 9.51
C LYS A 434 5.01 4.76 9.43
N PRO A 435 5.15 3.99 10.53
CA PRO A 435 6.00 2.81 10.56
C PRO A 435 5.48 1.72 9.62
N GLU A 436 6.39 0.86 9.14
CA GLU A 436 6.03 -0.22 8.21
C GLU A 436 5.05 -1.23 8.81
N ILE A 437 5.09 -1.47 10.13
CA ILE A 437 4.22 -2.44 10.80
C ILE A 437 2.73 -2.13 10.65
N LYS A 438 2.38 -0.87 10.37
CA LYS A 438 0.99 -0.44 10.13
C LYS A 438 0.56 -0.47 8.67
N ARG A 439 1.46 -0.80 7.73
CA ARG A 439 1.24 -0.65 6.28
C ARG A 439 1.76 -1.82 5.43
N CYS A 440 2.11 -2.96 6.04
CA CYS A 440 2.54 -4.16 5.32
C CYS A 440 1.82 -5.43 5.80
N ASN A 441 1.97 -6.52 5.05
CA ASN A 441 1.55 -7.85 5.47
C ASN A 441 2.45 -8.36 6.62
N LEU A 442 1.84 -8.93 7.67
CA LEU A 442 2.53 -9.35 8.88
C LEU A 442 2.77 -10.87 8.97
N SER A 443 2.32 -11.66 7.99
CA SER A 443 2.36 -13.13 8.00
C SER A 443 3.76 -13.69 8.26
N ASN A 444 4.80 -13.17 7.60
CA ASN A 444 6.16 -13.63 7.81
C ASN A 444 6.67 -13.35 9.24
N VAL A 445 6.37 -12.16 9.74
CA VAL A 445 6.80 -11.71 11.09
C VAL A 445 6.05 -12.46 12.18
N ILE A 446 4.75 -12.69 12.01
CA ILE A 446 3.95 -13.47 12.95
C ILE A 446 4.42 -14.92 12.97
N LEU A 447 4.77 -15.51 11.82
CA LEU A 447 5.37 -16.84 11.77
C LEU A 447 6.68 -16.91 12.58
N GLN A 448 7.53 -15.89 12.45
CA GLN A 448 8.78 -15.79 13.23
C GLN A 448 8.51 -15.61 14.72
N LEU A 449 7.56 -14.75 15.11
CA LEU A 449 7.15 -14.56 16.50
C LEU A 449 6.62 -15.85 17.13
N LYS A 450 5.76 -16.58 16.41
CA LYS A 450 5.26 -17.89 16.83
C LYS A 450 6.39 -18.91 17.00
N ALA A 451 7.37 -18.91 16.08
CA ALA A 451 8.55 -19.76 16.20
C ALA A 451 9.50 -19.37 17.35
N LEU A 452 9.48 -18.10 17.79
CA LEU A 452 10.14 -17.64 19.01
C LEU A 452 9.36 -18.02 20.29
N GLY A 453 8.19 -18.64 20.18
CA GLY A 453 7.33 -19.00 21.30
C GLY A 453 6.43 -17.85 21.79
N VAL A 454 6.23 -16.81 20.97
CA VAL A 454 5.27 -15.74 21.28
C VAL A 454 3.87 -16.18 20.83
N ASP A 455 3.09 -16.70 21.77
CA ASP A 455 1.72 -17.16 21.49
C ASP A 455 0.73 -15.99 21.40
N ASP A 456 0.80 -15.03 22.33
CA ASP A 456 -0.01 -13.81 22.29
C ASP A 456 0.66 -12.74 21.43
N ILE A 457 0.25 -12.68 20.17
CA ILE A 457 0.72 -11.69 19.21
C ILE A 457 0.09 -10.32 19.49
N ILE A 458 -1.13 -10.27 20.03
CA ILE A 458 -1.87 -9.02 20.26
C ILE A 458 -1.29 -8.27 21.47
N GLY A 459 -0.91 -9.02 22.51
CA GLY A 459 -0.22 -8.50 23.70
C GLY A 459 1.28 -8.36 23.55
N PHE A 460 1.87 -8.69 22.40
CA PHE A 460 3.30 -8.45 22.17
C PHE A 460 3.63 -6.96 22.29
N ASP A 461 4.75 -6.65 22.94
CA ASP A 461 5.20 -5.29 23.25
C ASP A 461 5.81 -4.63 22.00
N PHE A 462 4.99 -4.35 20.99
CA PHE A 462 5.40 -3.53 19.86
C PHE A 462 5.54 -2.06 20.29
N MET A 463 6.54 -1.37 19.76
CA MET A 463 6.65 0.09 19.92
C MET A 463 5.38 0.81 19.45
N GLU A 464 4.82 0.34 18.34
CA GLU A 464 3.53 0.79 17.85
C GLU A 464 2.74 -0.41 17.34
N LYS A 465 1.53 -0.62 17.86
CA LYS A 465 0.76 -1.83 17.58
C LYS A 465 0.19 -1.81 16.15
N PRO A 466 0.28 -2.93 15.39
CA PRO A 466 -0.44 -3.08 14.14
C PRO A 466 -1.95 -3.12 14.36
N SER A 467 -2.73 -2.92 13.29
CA SER A 467 -4.19 -3.05 13.37
C SER A 467 -4.58 -4.50 13.68
N ARG A 468 -5.67 -4.70 14.45
CA ARG A 468 -6.18 -6.04 14.75
C ARG A 468 -6.56 -6.79 13.48
N ALA A 469 -7.17 -6.11 12.51
CA ALA A 469 -7.52 -6.67 11.20
C ALA A 469 -6.30 -7.24 10.47
N SER A 470 -5.18 -6.52 10.45
CA SER A 470 -3.93 -6.99 9.82
C SER A 470 -3.34 -8.22 10.53
N ILE A 471 -3.39 -8.27 11.88
CA ILE A 471 -2.93 -9.44 12.65
C ILE A 471 -3.82 -10.65 12.35
N ILE A 472 -5.14 -10.50 12.46
CA ILE A 472 -6.10 -11.58 12.22
C ILE A 472 -5.94 -12.11 10.81
N LYS A 473 -5.86 -11.24 9.80
CA LYS A 473 -5.71 -11.68 8.41
C LYS A 473 -4.43 -12.45 8.16
N SER A 474 -3.35 -12.03 8.81
CA SER A 474 -2.06 -12.71 8.73
C SER A 474 -2.10 -14.08 9.43
N LEU A 475 -2.78 -14.20 10.56
CA LEU A 475 -3.02 -15.48 11.25
C LEU A 475 -3.88 -16.42 10.41
N GLU A 476 -4.97 -15.93 9.81
CA GLU A 476 -5.80 -16.69 8.86
C GLU A 476 -4.98 -17.22 7.68
N GLN A 477 -4.14 -16.37 7.10
CA GLN A 477 -3.26 -16.76 5.99
C GLN A 477 -2.31 -17.89 6.41
N LEU A 478 -1.67 -17.77 7.58
CA LEU A 478 -0.76 -18.81 8.09
C LEU A 478 -1.49 -20.11 8.43
N PHE A 479 -2.71 -20.02 8.96
CA PHE A 479 -3.58 -21.17 9.20
C PHE A 479 -3.94 -21.88 7.89
N LEU A 480 -4.36 -21.13 6.86
CA LEU A 480 -4.68 -21.68 5.53
C LEU A 480 -3.47 -22.34 4.86
N LEU A 481 -2.26 -21.84 5.10
CA LEU A 481 -1.03 -22.47 4.61
C LEU A 481 -0.64 -23.73 5.41
N GLY A 482 -1.35 -24.03 6.51
CA GLY A 482 -1.05 -25.12 7.44
C GLY A 482 0.18 -24.85 8.31
N ALA A 483 0.60 -23.59 8.43
CA ALA A 483 1.70 -23.18 9.31
C ALA A 483 1.24 -23.10 10.78
N LEU A 484 -0.06 -22.89 11.00
CA LEU A 484 -0.68 -22.87 12.32
C LEU A 484 -1.72 -23.98 12.45
N THR A 485 -1.89 -24.48 13.67
CA THR A 485 -2.96 -25.40 14.08
C THR A 485 -4.24 -24.64 14.46
N ASP A 486 -5.33 -25.35 14.70
CA ASP A 486 -6.63 -24.77 15.10
C ASP A 486 -6.55 -23.94 16.40
N ASP A 487 -5.62 -24.29 17.31
CA ASP A 487 -5.33 -23.54 18.53
C ASP A 487 -4.33 -22.38 18.31
N CYS A 488 -4.10 -21.98 17.05
CA CYS A 488 -3.19 -20.91 16.65
C CYS A 488 -1.74 -21.10 17.13
N LYS A 489 -1.31 -22.35 17.35
CA LYS A 489 0.09 -22.70 17.64
C LYS A 489 0.83 -23.05 16.36
N LEU A 490 2.15 -23.01 16.42
CA LEU A 490 2.99 -23.39 15.29
C LEU A 490 2.83 -24.90 15.02
N SER A 491 2.44 -25.27 13.80
CA SER A 491 2.22 -26.67 13.46
C SER A 491 3.54 -27.45 13.40
N ASP A 492 3.50 -28.71 13.80
CA ASP A 492 4.64 -29.63 13.71
C ASP A 492 4.39 -30.66 12.62
N PRO A 493 5.31 -30.81 11.65
CA PRO A 493 6.53 -30.04 11.41
C PRO A 493 6.35 -28.90 10.43
N VAL A 494 5.20 -28.76 9.76
CA VAL A 494 5.04 -27.80 8.64
C VAL A 494 5.37 -26.37 9.07
N GLY A 495 4.77 -25.85 10.13
CA GLY A 495 5.02 -24.51 10.64
C GLY A 495 6.48 -24.30 11.08
N HIS A 496 7.06 -25.26 11.78
CA HIS A 496 8.46 -25.23 12.19
C HIS A 496 9.43 -25.27 11.01
N GLN A 497 9.13 -26.07 9.99
CA GLN A 497 9.90 -26.15 8.75
C GLN A 497 9.81 -24.83 7.97
N MET A 498 8.62 -24.24 7.88
CA MET A 498 8.42 -22.95 7.23
C MET A 498 9.22 -21.84 7.92
N ALA A 499 9.16 -21.75 9.26
CA ALA A 499 9.89 -20.74 10.02
C ALA A 499 11.42 -20.87 9.92
N ARG A 500 11.94 -22.07 9.64
CA ARG A 500 13.38 -22.29 9.41
C ARG A 500 13.86 -21.78 8.06
N LEU A 501 12.99 -21.68 7.06
CA LEU A 501 13.36 -21.20 5.74
C LEU A 501 13.37 -19.66 5.73
N PRO A 502 14.41 -19.01 5.14
CA PRO A 502 14.44 -17.56 5.01
C PRO A 502 13.65 -17.16 3.76
N LEU A 503 12.35 -17.39 3.77
CA LEU A 503 11.44 -17.21 2.66
C LEU A 503 10.08 -16.77 3.16
N ASP A 504 9.27 -16.15 2.30
CA ASP A 504 7.89 -15.85 2.65
C ASP A 504 7.10 -17.15 2.88
N PRO A 505 6.05 -17.14 3.73
CA PRO A 505 5.31 -18.35 4.09
C PRO A 505 4.81 -19.16 2.88
N ILE A 506 4.34 -18.49 1.83
CA ILE A 506 3.86 -19.14 0.60
C ILE A 506 4.99 -19.91 -0.09
N TYR A 507 6.17 -19.29 -0.27
CA TYR A 507 7.32 -19.96 -0.90
C TYR A 507 7.87 -21.09 -0.04
N SER A 508 7.87 -20.90 1.29
CA SER A 508 8.28 -21.94 2.23
C SER A 508 7.36 -23.16 2.14
N LYS A 509 6.04 -22.93 2.08
CA LYS A 509 5.04 -23.99 1.86
C LYS A 509 5.25 -24.67 0.51
N ALA A 510 5.51 -23.91 -0.55
CA ALA A 510 5.71 -24.44 -1.89
C ALA A 510 6.88 -25.43 -1.95
N LEU A 511 8.00 -25.13 -1.31
CA LEU A 511 9.15 -26.04 -1.24
C LEU A 511 8.83 -27.31 -0.44
N ILE A 512 8.13 -27.19 0.68
CA ILE A 512 7.73 -28.35 1.50
C ILE A 512 6.79 -29.28 0.71
N VAL A 513 5.81 -28.70 0.01
CA VAL A 513 4.84 -29.45 -0.81
C VAL A 513 5.51 -30.05 -2.05
N ALA A 514 6.47 -29.38 -2.67
CA ALA A 514 7.16 -29.88 -3.86
C ALA A 514 7.90 -31.21 -3.63
N GLY A 515 8.36 -31.47 -2.40
CA GLY A 515 8.91 -32.77 -2.02
C GLY A 515 7.91 -33.94 -2.17
N GLN A 516 6.60 -33.68 -2.05
CA GLN A 516 5.54 -34.67 -2.22
C GLN A 516 5.15 -34.89 -3.69
N PHE A 517 5.34 -33.86 -4.53
CA PHE A 517 5.02 -33.90 -5.97
C PHE A 517 6.22 -34.36 -6.83
N ASN A 518 7.35 -34.70 -6.21
CA ASN A 518 8.60 -35.07 -6.89
C ASN A 518 9.12 -34.00 -7.86
N CYS A 519 8.90 -32.72 -7.56
CA CYS A 519 9.30 -31.57 -8.40
C CYS A 519 10.02 -30.48 -7.58
N LEU A 520 10.79 -30.93 -6.58
CA LEU A 520 11.46 -30.03 -5.63
C LEU A 520 12.54 -29.19 -6.31
N GLU A 521 13.30 -29.74 -7.26
CA GLU A 521 14.31 -29.00 -8.02
C GLU A 521 13.67 -27.86 -8.85
N GLU A 522 12.57 -28.14 -9.56
CA GLU A 522 11.85 -27.13 -10.34
C GLU A 522 11.27 -26.02 -9.46
N MET A 523 10.74 -26.38 -8.28
CA MET A 523 10.24 -25.41 -7.31
C MET A 523 11.36 -24.58 -6.69
N LEU A 524 12.52 -25.18 -6.40
CA LEU A 524 13.71 -24.47 -5.91
C LEU A 524 14.17 -23.41 -6.91
N ILE A 525 14.27 -23.78 -8.19
CA ILE A 525 14.61 -22.84 -9.28
C ILE A 525 13.59 -21.71 -9.34
N THR A 526 12.30 -22.05 -9.31
CA THR A 526 11.21 -21.07 -9.38
C THR A 526 11.26 -20.07 -8.23
N VAL A 527 11.36 -20.55 -6.99
CA VAL A 527 11.44 -19.70 -5.79
C VAL A 527 12.71 -18.85 -5.81
N ALA A 528 13.84 -19.39 -6.27
CA ALA A 528 15.08 -18.64 -6.39
C ALA A 528 15.01 -17.51 -7.43
N MET A 529 14.37 -17.78 -8.58
CA MET A 529 14.13 -16.78 -9.62
C MET A 529 13.15 -15.69 -9.15
N LEU A 530 12.04 -16.07 -8.50
CA LEU A 530 11.07 -15.11 -7.93
C LEU A 530 11.66 -14.26 -6.80
N SER A 531 12.55 -14.84 -5.99
CA SER A 531 13.25 -14.11 -4.92
C SER A 531 14.29 -13.11 -5.45
N SER A 532 14.69 -13.22 -6.72
CA SER A 532 15.61 -12.29 -7.38
C SER A 532 14.81 -11.15 -8.03
N SER A 533 14.67 -10.03 -7.33
CA SER A 533 13.77 -8.91 -7.70
C SER A 533 13.95 -8.34 -9.12
N GLN A 534 15.13 -8.52 -9.73
CA GLN A 534 15.44 -8.04 -11.08
C GLN A 534 15.22 -9.08 -12.18
N ALA A 535 14.99 -10.37 -11.84
CA ALA A 535 14.67 -11.39 -12.84
C ALA A 535 13.26 -11.19 -13.43
N MET A 536 12.32 -10.69 -12.62
CA MET A 536 10.95 -10.34 -13.06
C MET A 536 10.90 -9.05 -13.89
N GLU A 537 11.78 -8.08 -13.64
CA GLU A 537 11.84 -6.82 -14.41
C GLU A 537 12.21 -7.07 -15.89
N LEU A 538 12.98 -8.13 -16.17
CA LEU A 538 13.30 -8.59 -17.52
C LEU A 538 12.06 -9.10 -18.27
N LEU A 539 11.13 -9.76 -17.57
CA LEU A 539 9.85 -10.18 -18.13
C LEU A 539 8.86 -9.01 -18.24
N SER A 540 8.83 -8.09 -17.26
CA SER A 540 7.91 -6.94 -17.25
C SER A 540 8.24 -5.89 -18.32
N LYS A 541 9.51 -5.47 -18.46
CA LYS A 541 9.91 -4.53 -19.53
C LYS A 541 9.63 -5.07 -20.94
N PHE A 542 9.54 -6.39 -21.07
CA PHE A 542 9.27 -7.11 -22.30
C PHE A 542 7.77 -7.10 -22.67
N PHE A 543 6.88 -7.45 -21.74
CA PHE A 543 5.44 -7.48 -22.01
C PHE A 543 4.82 -6.08 -22.16
N THR A 544 5.36 -5.07 -21.47
CA THR A 544 4.76 -3.72 -21.46
C THR A 544 5.35 -2.77 -22.51
N LYS A 545 6.63 -2.92 -22.92
CA LYS A 545 7.31 -1.94 -23.79
C LYS A 545 7.36 -2.32 -25.28
N TYR A 546 7.08 -3.57 -25.65
CA TYR A 546 7.27 -4.06 -27.03
C TYR A 546 6.08 -4.83 -27.63
N HIS A 547 4.88 -4.65 -27.07
CA HIS A 547 3.60 -5.12 -27.65
C HIS A 547 2.87 -4.03 -28.46
N VAL A 548 3.64 -3.19 -29.18
CA VAL A 548 3.10 -2.29 -30.21
C VAL A 548 3.57 -2.84 -31.56
N TYR A 549 2.61 -3.14 -32.44
CA TYR A 549 2.72 -3.78 -33.77
C TYR A 549 2.83 -5.31 -33.82
N ASP A 550 1.69 -5.98 -33.64
CA ASP A 550 1.36 -7.19 -34.42
C ASP A 550 -0.15 -7.18 -34.74
N ASP A 551 -0.49 -6.75 -35.95
CA ASP A 551 -1.84 -6.39 -36.45
C ASP A 551 -2.80 -7.58 -36.66
N LYS A 552 -2.51 -8.77 -36.09
CA LYS A 552 -3.38 -9.95 -36.22
C LYS A 552 -3.90 -10.53 -34.91
N PHE A 553 -3.43 -10.01 -33.76
CA PHE A 553 -4.00 -10.27 -32.44
C PHE A 553 -4.69 -9.03 -31.83
N CYS A 554 -4.75 -7.92 -32.58
CA CYS A 554 -5.33 -6.65 -32.15
C CYS A 554 -6.83 -6.54 -32.46
N ASN A 555 -7.60 -7.59 -32.17
CA ASN A 555 -9.01 -7.46 -31.87
C ASN A 555 -9.26 -8.22 -30.57
N GLN A 556 -9.50 -7.46 -29.50
CA GLN A 556 -9.74 -7.89 -28.12
C GLN A 556 -8.49 -8.15 -27.28
N ARG A 557 -7.98 -7.10 -26.62
CA ARG A 557 -7.68 -7.12 -25.17
C ARG A 557 -7.33 -5.73 -24.61
N THR A 558 -7.97 -5.43 -23.49
CA THR A 558 -7.35 -4.98 -22.24
C THR A 558 -6.49 -3.71 -22.29
N LEU A 559 -7.16 -2.58 -22.46
CA LEU A 559 -6.80 -1.32 -21.81
C LEU A 559 -7.59 -1.24 -20.50
N VAL A 560 -6.95 -1.61 -19.38
CA VAL A 560 -7.41 -1.15 -18.07
C VAL A 560 -6.98 0.30 -17.97
N HIS A 561 -7.96 1.20 -18.06
CA HIS A 561 -7.81 2.65 -18.17
C HIS A 561 -6.88 3.30 -17.13
N PHE A 562 -5.78 3.90 -17.60
CA PHE A 562 -5.48 5.31 -17.35
C PHE A 562 -5.77 6.06 -18.66
N GLY A 563 -6.55 7.13 -18.62
CA GLY A 563 -6.84 7.93 -19.82
C GLY A 563 -8.14 8.71 -19.71
N GLN A 564 -7.97 10.01 -19.42
CA GLN A 564 -8.90 11.07 -19.78
C GLN A 564 -9.10 11.07 -21.30
N GLU A 565 -10.35 11.08 -21.75
CA GLU A 565 -10.68 11.48 -23.13
C GLU A 565 -10.49 12.99 -23.24
N ILE A 566 -9.40 13.42 -23.88
CA ILE A 566 -9.35 14.74 -24.52
C ILE A 566 -10.08 14.59 -25.85
N ARG A 567 -11.32 15.07 -25.93
CA ARG A 567 -12.04 15.21 -27.20
C ARG A 567 -11.49 16.40 -27.97
N PHE A 568 -10.75 16.12 -29.04
CA PHE A 568 -10.55 17.03 -30.17
C PHE A 568 -11.81 17.07 -31.05
N ASP A 569 -12.85 17.77 -30.60
CA ASP A 569 -14.03 18.06 -31.43
C ASP A 569 -14.52 19.49 -31.16
N ARG A 570 -13.69 20.45 -31.56
CA ARG A 570 -14.06 21.86 -31.82
C ARG A 570 -12.83 22.58 -32.34
N LEU A 571 -12.55 22.46 -33.64
CA LEU A 571 -11.71 23.39 -34.41
C LEU A 571 -11.77 23.00 -35.90
N ARG A 572 -12.99 22.86 -36.44
CA ARG A 572 -13.18 22.62 -37.88
C ARG A 572 -14.16 23.58 -38.56
N ASN A 573 -14.48 24.70 -37.91
CA ASN A 573 -15.26 25.79 -38.51
C ASN A 573 -14.76 27.13 -37.97
N PHE A 574 -13.73 27.71 -38.59
CA PHE A 574 -13.59 29.16 -38.69
C PHE A 574 -12.82 29.47 -39.98
N SER A 575 -13.60 29.84 -40.99
CA SER A 575 -13.16 30.37 -42.26
C SER A 575 -13.06 31.90 -42.14
N MET A 576 -11.94 32.44 -42.61
CA MET A 576 -11.71 33.76 -43.18
C MET A 576 -12.68 34.91 -42.84
N THR A 577 -12.17 35.92 -42.14
CA THR A 577 -12.25 37.34 -42.54
C THR A 577 -10.98 38.05 -42.05
N GLY A 578 -10.33 38.79 -42.93
CA GLY A 578 -9.08 39.49 -42.66
C GLY A 578 -9.28 40.88 -42.07
N GLU A 579 -8.29 41.34 -41.31
CA GLU A 579 -7.89 42.75 -41.19
C GLU A 579 -6.53 42.85 -40.47
N GLN A 580 -5.72 43.82 -40.90
CA GLN A 580 -4.31 44.03 -40.57
C GLN A 580 -4.15 44.88 -39.29
N HIS A 581 -3.10 44.65 -38.49
CA HIS A 581 -2.24 45.60 -37.71
C HIS A 581 -1.51 44.92 -36.50
N PRO A 582 -0.44 45.52 -35.93
CA PRO A 582 0.97 45.23 -36.19
C PRO A 582 1.66 44.31 -35.14
N VAL A 583 2.77 43.72 -35.56
CA VAL A 583 3.58 42.71 -34.86
C VAL A 583 4.55 43.37 -33.87
N ASN A 584 4.46 42.99 -32.59
CA ASN A 584 5.59 42.94 -31.63
C ASN A 584 5.15 42.32 -30.28
N GLU A 585 4.83 41.01 -30.25
CA GLU A 585 4.94 40.16 -29.03
C GLU A 585 4.65 38.66 -29.28
N PHE A 586 4.87 38.14 -30.50
CA PHE A 586 4.42 36.78 -30.86
C PHE A 586 5.45 35.96 -31.66
N GLU A 587 6.73 36.03 -31.29
CA GLU A 587 7.79 35.23 -31.91
C GLU A 587 8.43 34.17 -30.99
N TYR A 588 7.71 33.69 -29.97
CA TYR A 588 8.17 32.56 -29.13
C TYR A 588 7.24 31.34 -29.10
N LYS A 589 6.16 31.33 -29.91
CA LYS A 589 5.19 30.21 -29.92
C LYS A 589 4.93 29.54 -31.27
N PHE A 590 5.67 29.87 -32.34
CA PHE A 590 5.43 29.28 -33.66
C PHE A 590 6.60 28.49 -34.29
N SER A 591 7.69 28.24 -33.55
CA SER A 591 8.77 27.33 -34.01
C SER A 591 8.66 25.89 -33.51
N ILE A 592 7.57 25.51 -32.83
CA ILE A 592 7.32 24.12 -32.39
C ILE A 592 6.30 23.42 -33.31
N LEU A 593 6.41 23.61 -34.63
CA LEU A 593 5.61 22.84 -35.58
C LEU A 593 6.26 22.59 -36.95
N VAL A 594 7.58 22.60 -37.07
CA VAL A 594 8.27 21.99 -38.23
C VAL A 594 9.64 21.45 -37.78
N GLY A 595 9.66 20.22 -37.26
CA GLY A 595 10.88 19.58 -36.78
C GLY A 595 10.86 18.06 -36.84
N TYR A 596 10.01 17.46 -37.68
CA TYR A 596 10.04 16.02 -37.98
C TYR A 596 11.10 15.76 -39.07
N GLY A 597 12.38 15.77 -38.68
CA GLY A 597 13.49 15.54 -39.62
C GLY A 597 14.61 14.62 -39.10
N SER A 598 14.73 14.41 -37.79
CA SER A 598 15.85 13.66 -37.20
C SER A 598 15.42 12.45 -36.35
N MET A 599 14.14 12.05 -36.45
CA MET A 599 13.54 10.96 -35.66
C MET A 599 13.73 9.55 -36.25
N SER A 600 14.55 9.40 -37.31
CA SER A 600 14.64 8.14 -38.08
C SER A 600 15.78 7.21 -37.62
N PHE A 601 16.92 7.72 -37.16
CA PHE A 601 18.12 6.87 -37.00
C PHE A 601 18.28 6.24 -35.61
N CYS A 602 17.83 6.93 -34.55
CA CYS A 602 17.93 6.43 -33.17
C CYS A 602 16.79 5.47 -32.80
N ASP A 603 15.59 5.69 -33.35
CA ASP A 603 14.42 4.82 -33.14
C ASP A 603 14.60 3.46 -33.84
N TYR A 604 15.25 3.44 -35.01
CA TYR A 604 15.58 2.20 -35.72
C TYR A 604 16.52 1.28 -34.93
N ARG A 605 17.55 1.85 -34.28
CA ARG A 605 18.52 1.08 -33.48
C ARG A 605 17.88 0.47 -32.22
N ASN A 606 16.99 1.21 -31.56
CA ASN A 606 16.25 0.74 -30.38
C ASN A 606 15.15 -0.28 -30.74
N ARG A 607 14.49 -0.13 -31.89
CA ARG A 607 13.57 -1.17 -32.42
C ARG A 607 14.30 -2.46 -32.74
N LYS A 608 15.45 -2.37 -33.41
CA LYS A 608 16.27 -3.55 -33.75
C LYS A 608 16.76 -4.31 -32.50
N LEU A 609 17.23 -3.61 -31.47
CA LEU A 609 17.56 -4.24 -30.18
C LEU A 609 16.32 -4.86 -29.50
N GLY A 610 15.15 -4.22 -29.60
CA GLY A 610 13.89 -4.77 -29.10
C GLY A 610 13.48 -6.06 -29.82
N ASP A 611 13.67 -6.13 -31.13
CA ASP A 611 13.37 -7.33 -31.94
C ASP A 611 14.33 -8.48 -31.66
N GLU A 612 15.63 -8.17 -31.52
CA GLU A 612 16.65 -9.14 -31.12
C GLU A 612 16.36 -9.72 -29.72
N ALA A 613 15.95 -8.88 -28.76
CA ALA A 613 15.53 -9.33 -27.43
C ALA A 613 14.25 -10.18 -27.46
N ARG A 614 13.26 -9.81 -28.29
CA ARG A 614 12.04 -10.61 -28.54
C ARG A 614 12.34 -11.99 -29.08
N ASN A 615 13.23 -12.09 -30.05
CA ASN A 615 13.61 -13.36 -30.65
C ASN A 615 14.42 -14.24 -29.68
N ALA A 616 15.34 -13.65 -28.90
CA ALA A 616 16.05 -14.38 -27.85
C ALA A 616 15.09 -14.94 -26.79
N MET A 617 14.11 -14.16 -26.32
CA MET A 617 13.19 -14.60 -25.26
C MET A 617 12.18 -15.66 -25.74
N LYS A 618 11.76 -15.63 -27.02
CA LYS A 618 10.93 -16.70 -27.62
C LYS A 618 11.56 -18.09 -27.49
N SER A 619 12.89 -18.17 -27.40
CA SER A 619 13.58 -19.45 -27.22
C SER A 619 13.40 -20.07 -25.82
N PHE A 620 12.96 -19.28 -24.83
CA PHE A 620 12.74 -19.73 -23.46
C PHE A 620 11.26 -19.73 -23.04
N ALA A 621 10.41 -18.96 -23.73
CA ALA A 621 9.00 -18.79 -23.41
C ALA A 621 8.23 -20.11 -23.45
N SER A 622 7.47 -20.39 -22.39
CA SER A 622 6.55 -21.53 -22.34
C SER A 622 5.09 -21.07 -22.46
N PRO A 623 4.27 -21.68 -23.34
CA PRO A 623 2.84 -21.36 -23.44
C PRO A 623 2.06 -21.76 -22.18
N ASP A 624 2.61 -22.65 -21.37
CA ASP A 624 1.98 -23.17 -20.16
C ASP A 624 2.15 -22.23 -18.95
N GLY A 625 2.99 -21.19 -19.05
CA GLY A 625 3.10 -20.12 -18.06
C GLY A 625 4.51 -19.55 -17.83
N ASP A 626 4.57 -18.38 -17.20
CA ASP A 626 5.79 -17.62 -16.92
C ASP A 626 6.73 -18.35 -15.94
N HIS A 627 6.18 -19.11 -14.99
CA HIS A 627 6.99 -19.89 -14.05
C HIS A 627 7.86 -20.92 -14.78
N LEU A 628 7.34 -21.53 -15.85
CA LEU A 628 8.10 -22.46 -16.68
C LEU A 628 9.13 -21.73 -17.53
N THR A 629 8.80 -20.53 -18.03
CA THR A 629 9.78 -19.67 -18.72
C THR A 629 10.98 -19.36 -17.82
N LEU A 630 10.76 -19.07 -16.53
CA LEU A 630 11.85 -18.85 -15.57
C LEU A 630 12.72 -20.09 -15.38
N ILE A 631 12.12 -21.28 -15.31
CA ILE A 631 12.86 -22.55 -15.22
C ILE A 631 13.70 -22.77 -16.49
N ASN A 632 13.14 -22.54 -17.67
CA ASN A 632 13.83 -22.70 -18.95
C ASN A 632 15.05 -21.80 -19.05
N VAL A 633 14.91 -20.52 -18.67
CA VAL A 633 16.03 -19.56 -18.62
C VAL A 633 17.12 -20.06 -17.69
N TYR A 634 16.77 -20.51 -16.49
CA TYR A 634 17.73 -21.01 -15.51
C TYR A 634 18.46 -22.25 -16.03
N ARG A 635 17.73 -23.28 -16.48
CA ARG A 635 18.29 -24.54 -17.01
C ARG A 635 19.20 -24.31 -18.21
N ALA A 636 18.77 -23.49 -19.18
CA ALA A 636 19.57 -23.17 -20.36
C ALA A 636 20.89 -22.47 -19.99
N SER A 637 20.85 -21.59 -18.98
CA SER A 637 22.05 -20.93 -18.49
C SER A 637 23.03 -21.90 -17.81
N ASP A 638 22.50 -22.84 -17.03
CA ASP A 638 23.31 -23.79 -16.28
C ASP A 638 23.92 -24.84 -17.20
N GLU A 639 23.14 -25.37 -18.15
CA GLU A 639 23.61 -26.28 -19.19
C GLU A 639 24.72 -25.65 -20.05
N PHE A 640 24.56 -24.37 -20.43
CA PHE A 640 25.58 -23.63 -21.17
C PHE A 640 26.90 -23.50 -20.40
N LEU A 641 26.83 -23.34 -19.07
CA LEU A 641 27.99 -23.24 -18.20
C LEU A 641 28.64 -24.60 -17.96
N GLU A 642 27.85 -25.66 -17.73
CA GLU A 642 28.33 -27.03 -17.53
C GLU A 642 29.10 -27.55 -18.74
N LYS A 643 28.61 -27.32 -19.96
CA LYS A 643 29.30 -27.69 -21.22
C LYS A 643 30.70 -27.06 -21.37
N ARG A 644 31.04 -26.06 -20.56
CA ARG A 644 32.32 -25.34 -20.59
C ARG A 644 33.08 -25.36 -19.26
N LYS A 645 32.61 -26.15 -18.27
CA LYS A 645 33.23 -26.26 -16.93
C LYS A 645 34.46 -27.16 -16.88
N MET A 646 34.67 -28.03 -17.87
CA MET A 646 35.90 -28.82 -17.97
C MET A 646 37.08 -27.86 -18.26
N GLU A 647 37.91 -27.63 -17.24
CA GLU A 647 39.21 -26.91 -17.26
C GLU A 647 39.23 -25.35 -17.22
N ILE A 648 38.29 -24.70 -16.52
CA ILE A 648 38.27 -23.21 -16.49
C ILE A 648 38.25 -22.61 -15.06
N SER A 649 39.08 -21.57 -14.83
CA SER A 649 39.13 -20.83 -13.56
C SER A 649 37.83 -20.04 -13.27
N LYS A 650 37.51 -19.83 -11.98
CA LYS A 650 36.28 -19.12 -11.53
C LYS A 650 36.05 -17.76 -12.22
N GLU A 651 37.12 -17.02 -12.50
CA GLU A 651 37.04 -15.70 -13.15
C GLU A 651 36.66 -15.80 -14.64
N LYS A 652 37.12 -16.84 -15.33
CA LYS A 652 36.81 -17.08 -16.74
C LYS A 652 35.39 -17.63 -16.91
N THR A 653 34.88 -18.42 -15.96
CA THR A 653 33.45 -18.81 -15.89
C THR A 653 32.52 -17.60 -15.75
N GLU A 654 32.88 -16.62 -14.92
CA GLU A 654 32.11 -15.37 -14.78
C GLU A 654 32.04 -14.58 -16.09
N LYS A 655 33.16 -14.47 -16.81
CA LYS A 655 33.19 -13.80 -18.13
C LYS A 655 32.30 -14.51 -19.15
N ILE A 656 32.33 -15.85 -19.16
CA ILE A 656 31.47 -16.66 -20.05
C ILE A 656 29.99 -16.45 -19.72
N ARG A 657 29.62 -16.45 -18.43
CA ARG A 657 28.22 -16.18 -18.01
C ARG A 657 27.78 -14.79 -18.44
N ARG A 658 28.60 -13.76 -18.19
CA ARG A 658 28.28 -12.39 -18.61
C ARG A 658 28.07 -12.28 -20.11
N LYS A 659 28.87 -12.99 -20.90
CA LYS A 659 28.69 -13.06 -22.36
C LYS A 659 27.36 -13.70 -22.72
N TRP A 660 27.04 -14.88 -22.20
CA TRP A 660 25.76 -15.55 -22.47
C TRP A 660 24.56 -14.71 -22.06
N CYS A 661 24.60 -14.10 -20.88
CA CYS A 661 23.57 -13.21 -20.40
C CYS A 661 23.39 -11.99 -21.32
N LYS A 662 24.49 -11.40 -21.81
CA LYS A 662 24.45 -10.28 -22.77
C LYS A 662 23.82 -10.71 -24.09
N ASP A 663 24.21 -11.87 -24.61
CA ASP A 663 23.72 -12.40 -25.89
C ASP A 663 22.23 -12.77 -25.83
N ASN A 664 21.72 -13.10 -24.63
CA ASN A 664 20.31 -13.46 -24.39
C ASN A 664 19.49 -12.37 -23.68
N PHE A 665 20.02 -11.13 -23.57
CA PHE A 665 19.34 -10.01 -22.92
C PHE A 665 18.89 -10.26 -21.47
N ILE A 666 19.63 -11.11 -20.75
CA ILE A 666 19.39 -11.44 -19.34
C ILE A 666 20.36 -10.64 -18.45
N ASN A 667 19.88 -10.17 -17.30
CA ASN A 667 20.75 -9.54 -16.31
C ASN A 667 21.62 -10.61 -15.60
N SER A 668 22.92 -10.59 -15.90
CA SER A 668 23.88 -11.57 -15.39
C SER A 668 23.98 -11.59 -13.86
N ARG A 669 23.77 -10.45 -13.20
CA ARG A 669 23.80 -10.36 -11.74
C ARG A 669 22.55 -10.97 -11.12
N SER A 670 21.37 -10.71 -11.68
CA SER A 670 20.10 -11.27 -11.20
C SER A 670 20.09 -12.79 -11.31
N LEU A 671 20.59 -13.31 -12.43
CA LEU A 671 20.72 -14.74 -12.65
C LEU A 671 21.75 -15.36 -11.68
N ARG A 672 22.91 -14.73 -11.51
CA ARG A 672 23.90 -15.19 -10.51
C ARG A 672 23.31 -15.16 -9.10
N HIS A 673 22.58 -14.11 -8.74
CA HIS A 673 21.93 -14.02 -7.44
C HIS A 673 20.88 -15.12 -7.26
N ALA A 674 20.09 -15.42 -8.29
CA ALA A 674 19.16 -16.55 -8.27
C ALA A 674 19.90 -17.89 -8.10
N GLN A 675 21.03 -18.11 -8.77
CA GLN A 675 21.87 -19.31 -8.59
C GLN A 675 22.45 -19.42 -7.17
N ASP A 676 22.87 -18.29 -6.59
CA ASP A 676 23.36 -18.22 -5.20
C ASP A 676 22.21 -18.53 -4.22
N ILE A 677 21.03 -17.95 -4.43
CA ILE A 677 19.81 -18.23 -3.63
C ILE A 677 19.43 -19.70 -3.74
N HIS A 678 19.39 -20.26 -4.96
CA HIS A 678 19.08 -21.65 -5.22
C HIS A 678 19.99 -22.59 -4.43
N SER A 679 21.31 -22.39 -4.54
CA SER A 679 22.31 -23.22 -3.85
C SER A 679 22.14 -23.19 -2.32
N GLN A 680 21.78 -22.03 -1.77
CA GLN A 680 21.62 -21.87 -0.32
C GLN A 680 20.31 -22.44 0.20
N ILE A 681 19.20 -22.20 -0.51
CA ILE A 681 17.90 -22.80 -0.15
C ILE A 681 18.01 -24.33 -0.27
N ARG A 682 18.65 -24.84 -1.32
CA ARG A 682 18.92 -26.27 -1.47
C ARG A 682 19.66 -26.83 -0.26
N GLY A 683 20.73 -26.17 0.20
CA GLY A 683 21.44 -26.57 1.41
C GLY A 683 20.56 -26.59 2.66
N HIS A 684 19.67 -25.61 2.84
CA HIS A 684 18.70 -25.62 3.95
C HIS A 684 17.69 -26.77 3.85
N VAL A 685 17.15 -27.01 2.66
CA VAL A 685 16.15 -28.06 2.40
C VAL A 685 16.76 -29.45 2.59
N GLU A 686 18.01 -29.66 2.14
CA GLU A 686 18.78 -30.90 2.38
C GLU A 686 19.08 -31.09 3.89
N GLN A 687 19.48 -30.04 4.61
CA GLN A 687 19.68 -30.07 6.07
C GLN A 687 18.39 -30.40 6.83
N MET A 688 17.23 -30.05 6.28
CA MET A 688 15.92 -30.38 6.82
C MET A 688 15.48 -31.82 6.49
N GLY A 689 16.28 -32.57 5.72
CA GLY A 689 16.04 -33.97 5.39
C GLY A 689 15.19 -34.22 4.14
N PHE A 690 14.90 -33.18 3.34
CA PHE A 690 14.18 -33.36 2.08
C PHE A 690 15.11 -33.91 1.00
N ARG A 691 14.61 -34.88 0.22
CA ARG A 691 15.33 -35.40 -0.96
C ARG A 691 15.04 -34.53 -2.16
N ILE A 692 16.08 -34.03 -2.82
CA ILE A 692 15.97 -33.28 -4.07
C ILE A 692 15.51 -34.22 -5.19
N SER A 693 14.31 -33.98 -5.72
CA SER A 693 13.69 -34.72 -6.81
C SER A 693 13.32 -33.77 -7.93
N SER A 694 13.41 -34.24 -9.18
CA SER A 694 13.07 -33.50 -10.39
C SER A 694 12.01 -34.26 -11.17
N CYS A 695 11.02 -33.53 -11.71
CA CYS A 695 10.01 -34.10 -12.60
C CYS A 695 10.46 -34.10 -14.08
N GLY A 696 11.69 -33.67 -14.38
CA GLY A 696 12.26 -33.69 -15.73
C GLY A 696 11.55 -32.73 -16.68
N GLU A 697 11.09 -33.27 -17.82
CA GLU A 697 10.34 -32.54 -18.86
C GLU A 697 8.82 -32.60 -18.66
N ASP A 698 8.30 -33.58 -17.88
CA ASP A 698 6.88 -33.65 -17.57
C ASP A 698 6.52 -32.69 -16.42
N MET A 699 6.13 -31.47 -16.82
CA MET A 699 5.81 -30.39 -15.90
C MET A 699 4.40 -30.46 -15.30
N ILE A 700 3.63 -31.53 -15.54
CA ILE A 700 2.26 -31.66 -14.98
C ILE A 700 2.30 -31.67 -13.45
N MET A 701 3.21 -32.44 -12.84
CA MET A 701 3.32 -32.50 -11.38
C MET A 701 3.77 -31.17 -10.79
N PHE A 702 4.69 -30.47 -11.46
CA PHE A 702 5.10 -29.12 -11.09
C PHE A 702 3.94 -28.12 -11.12
N ARG A 703 3.12 -28.12 -12.18
CA ARG A 703 1.94 -27.24 -12.26
C ARG A 703 0.89 -27.56 -11.19
N ARG A 704 0.68 -28.84 -10.87
CA ARG A 704 -0.19 -29.25 -9.75
C ARG A 704 0.37 -28.79 -8.40
N CYS A 705 1.69 -28.87 -8.22
CA CYS A 705 2.37 -28.35 -7.04
C CYS A 705 2.21 -26.82 -6.91
N LEU A 706 2.36 -26.07 -8.02
CA LEU A 706 2.11 -24.63 -8.04
C LEU A 706 0.66 -24.31 -7.64
N ALA A 707 -0.31 -25.04 -8.19
CA ALA A 707 -1.73 -24.87 -7.84
C ALA A 707 -1.99 -25.13 -6.36
N ALA A 708 -1.40 -26.19 -5.80
CA ALA A 708 -1.52 -26.53 -4.38
C ALA A 708 -0.85 -25.51 -3.44
N SER A 709 0.22 -24.86 -3.90
CA SER A 709 1.04 -23.98 -3.06
C SER A 709 0.60 -22.52 -3.11
N PHE A 710 0.12 -22.06 -4.27
CA PHE A 710 -0.25 -20.67 -4.54
C PHE A 710 -1.77 -20.47 -4.66
N PHE A 711 -2.57 -21.38 -4.10
CA PHE A 711 -4.04 -21.35 -4.20
C PHE A 711 -4.67 -20.06 -3.66
N LEU A 712 -4.05 -19.42 -2.67
CA LEU A 712 -4.48 -18.12 -2.12
C LEU A 712 -4.37 -16.96 -3.12
N ASN A 713 -3.64 -17.15 -4.22
CA ASN A 713 -3.39 -16.13 -5.25
C ASN A 713 -4.02 -16.48 -6.60
N ALA A 714 -5.00 -17.38 -6.59
CA ALA A 714 -5.68 -17.80 -7.80
C ALA A 714 -6.73 -16.75 -8.24
N ALA A 715 -6.85 -16.55 -9.55
CA ALA A 715 -7.81 -15.66 -10.19
C ALA A 715 -8.55 -16.38 -11.32
N LEU A 716 -9.84 -16.10 -11.44
CA LEU A 716 -10.72 -16.66 -12.46
C LEU A 716 -10.95 -15.64 -13.57
N LYS A 717 -10.71 -16.07 -14.82
CA LYS A 717 -11.07 -15.28 -16.01
C LYS A 717 -12.58 -15.22 -16.15
N GLN A 718 -13.13 -14.02 -16.17
CA GLN A 718 -14.54 -13.76 -16.40
C GLN A 718 -14.85 -13.80 -17.90
N PRO A 719 -16.11 -14.06 -18.31
CA PRO A 719 -16.53 -14.09 -19.72
C PRO A 719 -16.17 -12.81 -20.49
N GLU A 720 -16.15 -11.66 -19.81
CA GLU A 720 -15.84 -10.33 -20.36
C GLU A 720 -14.33 -10.10 -20.57
N GLY A 721 -13.50 -11.07 -20.19
CA GLY A 721 -12.05 -11.03 -20.36
C GLY A 721 -11.26 -10.40 -19.22
N THR A 722 -11.93 -9.94 -18.16
CA THR A 722 -11.31 -9.50 -16.89
C THR A 722 -10.98 -10.70 -15.99
N TYR A 723 -10.19 -10.49 -14.93
CA TYR A 723 -9.86 -11.52 -13.95
C TYR A 723 -10.37 -11.10 -12.57
N SER A 724 -10.97 -12.04 -11.84
CA SER A 724 -11.41 -11.84 -10.46
C SER A 724 -10.65 -12.77 -9.53
N TYR A 725 -10.08 -12.23 -8.44
CA TYR A 725 -9.34 -13.02 -7.45
C TYR A 725 -10.30 -13.91 -6.64
N LEU A 726 -9.87 -15.14 -6.37
CA LEU A 726 -10.60 -16.05 -5.49
C LEU A 726 -10.37 -15.60 -4.04
N THR A 727 -11.39 -14.99 -3.44
CA THR A 727 -11.36 -14.63 -2.02
C THR A 727 -11.77 -15.85 -1.20
N ILE A 728 -10.82 -16.48 -0.50
CA ILE A 728 -11.11 -17.56 0.44
C ILE A 728 -11.39 -16.92 1.80
N THR A 729 -12.66 -16.82 2.15
CA THR A 729 -13.12 -16.41 3.49
C THR A 729 -13.33 -17.67 4.32
N LEU A 730 -12.65 -17.77 5.47
CA LEU A 730 -12.91 -18.81 6.46
C LEU A 730 -14.29 -18.55 7.08
N VAL A 731 -15.30 -19.35 6.72
CA VAL A 731 -16.60 -19.33 7.41
C VAL A 731 -16.47 -20.19 8.67
N SER A 732 -16.73 -19.59 9.83
CA SER A 732 -16.68 -20.29 11.12
C SER A 732 -17.75 -21.38 11.21
N SER A 733 -17.35 -22.64 11.02
CA SER A 733 -17.90 -23.81 11.72
C SER A 733 -17.09 -25.03 11.27
N THR A 734 -17.10 -26.08 12.09
CA THR A 734 -16.38 -27.35 11.98
C THR A 734 -16.68 -28.14 10.68
N GLN A 735 -16.27 -27.63 9.52
CA GLN A 735 -16.28 -28.34 8.25
C GLN A 735 -14.89 -28.30 7.59
N PRO A 736 -14.39 -29.45 7.06
CA PRO A 736 -13.15 -29.47 6.29
C PRO A 736 -13.25 -28.51 5.08
N ILE A 737 -12.14 -27.83 4.76
CA ILE A 737 -12.04 -26.84 3.67
C ILE A 737 -12.43 -27.46 2.31
N GLY A 738 -12.24 -28.77 2.15
CA GLY A 738 -12.70 -29.52 0.97
C GLY A 738 -14.23 -29.48 0.77
N ARG A 739 -15.02 -29.28 1.83
CA ARG A 739 -16.47 -29.10 1.74
C ARG A 739 -16.88 -27.66 1.50
N ALA A 740 -16.16 -26.65 2.00
CA ALA A 740 -16.47 -25.24 1.71
C ALA A 740 -16.33 -24.90 0.21
N LEU A 741 -15.34 -25.48 -0.48
CA LEU A 741 -15.23 -25.44 -1.94
C LEU A 741 -16.38 -26.18 -2.66
N ALA A 742 -17.06 -27.11 -1.99
CA ALA A 742 -18.20 -27.86 -2.53
C ALA A 742 -19.58 -27.31 -2.10
N SER A 743 -19.68 -26.51 -1.03
CA SER A 743 -20.95 -26.14 -0.38
C SER A 743 -21.18 -24.64 -0.19
N GLY A 744 -20.15 -23.79 -0.19
CA GLY A 744 -20.28 -22.32 -0.09
C GLY A 744 -20.02 -21.64 -1.43
N GLY A 745 -21.08 -21.24 -2.15
CA GLY A 745 -20.99 -20.47 -3.40
C GLY A 745 -20.78 -21.26 -4.70
N CYS A 746 -20.44 -22.55 -4.62
CA CYS A 746 -20.15 -23.39 -5.79
C CYS A 746 -21.36 -24.18 -6.35
N LYS A 747 -22.60 -23.70 -6.18
CA LYS A 747 -23.77 -24.35 -6.82
C LYS A 747 -23.83 -24.14 -8.34
N SER A 748 -23.05 -23.22 -8.91
CA SER A 748 -22.99 -22.99 -10.36
C SER A 748 -21.98 -23.91 -11.10
N LEU A 749 -20.99 -24.48 -10.40
CA LEU A 749 -19.93 -25.26 -11.06
C LEU A 749 -20.35 -26.69 -11.45
N ARG A 750 -21.47 -27.21 -10.93
CA ARG A 750 -22.05 -28.49 -11.41
C ARG A 750 -22.72 -28.37 -12.79
N SER A 751 -23.08 -27.16 -13.20
CA SER A 751 -23.71 -26.87 -14.49
C SER A 751 -22.70 -26.60 -15.61
N PHE A 752 -21.42 -26.43 -15.28
CA PHE A 752 -20.34 -26.08 -16.20
C PHE A 752 -19.32 -27.20 -16.40
N SER A 753 -19.77 -28.46 -16.42
CA SER A 753 -18.97 -29.62 -16.84
C SER A 753 -18.55 -29.60 -18.32
N ALA A 754 -18.79 -28.50 -19.04
CA ALA A 754 -18.56 -28.37 -20.47
C ALA A 754 -17.70 -27.17 -20.92
N LEU A 755 -17.15 -26.34 -20.01
CA LEU A 755 -16.27 -25.22 -20.41
C LEU A 755 -14.96 -25.22 -19.62
N GLN A 756 -13.89 -25.43 -20.36
CA GLN A 756 -12.48 -25.42 -19.94
C GLN A 756 -12.09 -23.98 -19.54
N THR A 757 -12.49 -23.56 -18.34
CA THR A 757 -12.23 -22.20 -17.84
C THR A 757 -10.79 -22.13 -17.32
N SER A 758 -9.94 -21.30 -17.95
CA SER A 758 -8.54 -21.13 -17.56
C SER A 758 -8.43 -20.39 -16.24
N LEU A 759 -7.97 -21.05 -15.19
CA LEU A 759 -7.61 -20.39 -13.93
C LEU A 759 -6.18 -19.85 -14.03
N VAL A 760 -5.97 -18.63 -13.55
CA VAL A 760 -4.66 -17.98 -13.55
C VAL A 760 -4.19 -17.83 -12.11
N VAL A 761 -3.05 -18.44 -11.78
CA VAL A 761 -2.41 -18.24 -10.47
C VAL A 761 -1.31 -17.20 -10.62
N ALA A 762 -1.38 -16.13 -9.83
CA ALA A 762 -0.54 -14.95 -9.99
C ALA A 762 0.30 -14.62 -8.74
N HIS A 763 1.35 -13.83 -8.93
CA HIS A 763 2.11 -13.23 -7.83
C HIS A 763 1.85 -11.71 -7.75
N GLY A 764 0.90 -11.27 -6.91
CA GLY A 764 0.51 -9.86 -6.80
C GLY A 764 -0.33 -9.37 -8.00
N PHE A 765 -0.14 -8.11 -8.44
CA PHE A 765 -0.59 -7.66 -9.77
C PHE A 765 -0.19 -8.73 -10.78
N ILE A 766 -1.12 -9.23 -11.63
CA ILE A 766 -0.97 -10.45 -12.44
C ILE A 766 0.34 -10.46 -13.25
N MET A 767 1.42 -10.93 -12.63
CA MET A 767 2.79 -11.01 -13.12
C MET A 767 3.32 -12.37 -12.66
N GLY A 768 3.85 -13.17 -13.59
CA GLY A 768 4.23 -14.55 -13.28
C GLY A 768 2.99 -15.44 -13.19
N TYR A 769 2.40 -15.80 -14.33
CA TYR A 769 1.16 -16.56 -14.36
C TYR A 769 1.27 -17.96 -14.97
N PHE A 770 0.38 -18.89 -14.60
CA PHE A 770 0.22 -20.18 -15.29
C PHE A 770 -1.25 -20.58 -15.36
N VAL A 771 -1.60 -21.42 -16.34
CA VAL A 771 -2.96 -21.93 -16.51
C VAL A 771 -3.15 -23.21 -15.72
N ALA A 772 -4.16 -23.23 -14.84
CA ALA A 772 -4.51 -24.39 -14.03
C ALA A 772 -5.94 -24.86 -14.30
N PHE A 773 -6.17 -26.18 -14.17
CA PHE A 773 -7.52 -26.74 -14.21
C PHE A 773 -8.18 -26.63 -12.83
N THR A 774 -9.47 -26.28 -12.81
CA THR A 774 -10.27 -26.16 -11.56
C THR A 774 -10.25 -27.44 -10.73
N SER A 775 -10.26 -28.62 -11.38
CA SER A 775 -10.16 -29.94 -10.74
C SER A 775 -8.88 -30.17 -9.94
N TRP A 776 -7.83 -29.38 -10.17
CA TRP A 776 -6.59 -29.45 -9.41
C TRP A 776 -6.72 -28.80 -8.03
N PHE A 777 -7.63 -27.82 -7.85
CA PHE A 777 -7.81 -27.11 -6.58
C PHE A 777 -8.68 -27.91 -5.59
N GLU A 778 -9.73 -28.57 -6.09
CA GLU A 778 -10.62 -29.40 -5.26
C GLU A 778 -9.88 -30.53 -4.54
N LYS A 779 -8.89 -31.16 -5.21
CA LYS A 779 -8.05 -32.21 -4.60
C LYS A 779 -6.89 -31.66 -3.76
N SER A 780 -6.38 -30.48 -4.10
CA SER A 780 -5.20 -29.91 -3.41
C SER A 780 -5.55 -29.24 -2.09
N ALA A 781 -6.75 -28.65 -1.96
CA ALA A 781 -7.24 -28.10 -0.69
C ALA A 781 -7.41 -29.18 0.40
N CYS A 782 -7.75 -30.43 0.01
CA CYS A 782 -7.82 -31.57 0.93
C CYS A 782 -6.42 -32.06 1.38
N LEU A 783 -5.43 -32.06 0.49
CA LEU A 783 -4.04 -32.40 0.82
C LEU A 783 -3.40 -31.40 1.80
N GLY A 784 -3.87 -30.15 1.81
CA GLY A 784 -3.44 -29.12 2.77
C GLY A 784 -3.90 -29.35 4.22
N GLN A 785 -4.96 -30.14 4.43
CA GLN A 785 -5.50 -30.47 5.77
C GLN A 785 -5.18 -31.89 6.24
N GLU A 786 -4.98 -32.87 5.33
CA GLU A 786 -4.76 -34.28 5.70
C GLU A 786 -3.30 -34.65 6.01
N SER A 787 -2.35 -33.71 6.02
CA SER A 787 -0.97 -33.99 6.45
C SER A 787 -0.83 -34.10 7.98
N GLY A 788 -1.57 -35.03 8.58
CA GLY A 788 -1.22 -35.63 9.87
C GLY A 788 -0.13 -36.68 9.65
N PHE A 789 0.93 -36.61 10.44
CA PHE A 789 2.15 -37.41 10.25
C PHE A 789 1.91 -38.92 10.40
N GLY A 790 2.14 -39.66 9.32
CA GLY A 790 2.49 -41.09 9.35
C GLY A 790 4.01 -41.24 9.46
N CYS A 791 4.45 -41.74 10.62
CA CYS A 791 5.84 -41.94 11.00
C CYS A 791 6.60 -42.84 10.00
N VAL A 792 7.75 -42.37 9.47
CA VAL A 792 8.74 -43.22 8.79
C VAL A 792 9.56 -43.93 9.87
N SER A 793 9.29 -45.21 10.10
CA SER A 793 10.05 -46.04 11.03
C SER A 793 11.39 -46.47 10.40
N ALA A 794 12.49 -45.99 10.99
CA ALA A 794 13.80 -46.62 10.86
C ALA A 794 13.83 -47.89 11.72
N GLY A 795 14.37 -48.98 11.16
CA GLY A 795 14.28 -50.32 11.73
C GLY A 795 15.05 -50.51 13.05
N VAL A 796 14.36 -51.11 14.03
CA VAL A 796 14.95 -51.87 15.14
C VAL A 796 14.06 -53.10 15.39
N LYS A 797 14.68 -54.26 15.60
CA LYS A 797 14.06 -55.60 15.68
C LYS A 797 13.34 -55.88 17.02
N ALA A 798 12.32 -56.77 16.92
CA ALA A 798 11.75 -57.74 17.89
C ALA A 798 10.45 -57.35 18.66
N PRO A 799 9.64 -58.31 19.19
CA PRO A 799 8.98 -59.43 18.49
C PRO A 799 7.44 -59.58 18.81
N LYS A 800 6.74 -60.30 17.90
CA LYS A 800 5.52 -61.14 18.06
C LYS A 800 4.40 -60.73 19.05
N LYS A 801 3.19 -60.45 18.53
CA LYS A 801 1.96 -61.29 18.63
C LYS A 801 0.74 -60.62 17.98
N ALA A 802 0.03 -61.39 17.14
CA ALA A 802 -1.44 -61.52 16.94
C ALA A 802 -2.35 -60.29 17.18
N SER A 803 -3.36 -59.95 16.37
CA SER A 803 -4.08 -60.65 15.30
C SER A 803 -5.13 -59.71 14.69
N ARG A 804 -5.62 -60.12 13.51
CA ARG A 804 -7.01 -60.02 13.01
C ARG A 804 -7.43 -58.81 12.12
N TYR A 805 -7.71 -59.23 10.87
CA TYR A 805 -8.53 -58.65 9.80
C TYR A 805 -7.99 -57.38 9.14
N GLY A 806 -7.61 -57.34 7.86
CA GLY A 806 -7.87 -58.25 6.74
C GLY A 806 -8.55 -57.46 5.62
N PHE A 807 -7.77 -56.73 4.82
CA PHE A 807 -8.21 -56.21 3.51
C PHE A 807 -7.07 -56.37 2.51
N ASN A 808 -7.39 -57.00 1.39
CA ASN A 808 -6.58 -57.07 0.17
C ASN A 808 -7.56 -57.10 -1.03
N PRO A 809 -7.10 -56.80 -2.27
CA PRO A 809 -7.54 -55.60 -3.00
C PRO A 809 -7.99 -55.87 -4.45
N PHE A 810 -8.22 -54.77 -5.21
CA PHE A 810 -8.23 -54.62 -6.69
C PHE A 810 -9.51 -54.97 -7.49
N PRO A 811 -9.62 -54.65 -8.80
CA PRO A 811 -9.27 -53.42 -9.57
C PRO A 811 -10.42 -53.00 -10.56
N LEU A 812 -10.27 -51.92 -11.34
CA LEU A 812 -10.37 -51.93 -12.83
C LEU A 812 -10.58 -50.53 -13.48
N PHE A 813 -9.80 -50.31 -14.54
CA PHE A 813 -10.04 -49.43 -15.68
C PHE A 813 -10.81 -50.23 -16.76
N SER A 814 -11.74 -49.62 -17.52
CA SER A 814 -11.84 -49.69 -19.00
C SER A 814 -13.21 -49.22 -19.58
N SER A 815 -13.15 -48.20 -20.44
CA SER A 815 -13.78 -48.03 -21.78
C SER A 815 -15.24 -48.43 -22.12
N PHE A 816 -15.94 -47.43 -22.69
CA PHE A 816 -16.75 -47.41 -23.94
C PHE A 816 -18.17 -48.03 -24.07
N HIS A 817 -19.02 -47.25 -24.78
CA HIS A 817 -20.26 -47.54 -25.55
C HIS A 817 -21.66 -47.47 -24.89
N GLY A 818 -22.52 -46.64 -25.51
CA GLY A 818 -23.87 -47.05 -25.95
C GLY A 818 -25.08 -46.83 -25.04
N ARG A 819 -25.87 -45.79 -25.34
CA ARG A 819 -27.33 -45.63 -25.04
C ARG A 819 -28.16 -46.84 -25.57
N PRO A 820 -29.51 -46.97 -25.32
CA PRO A 820 -30.44 -46.18 -24.48
C PRO A 820 -31.55 -46.99 -23.71
N ARG A 821 -32.35 -46.23 -22.94
CA ARG A 821 -33.84 -46.28 -22.80
C ARG A 821 -34.55 -47.25 -21.84
N ASN A 822 -35.52 -46.61 -21.16
CA ASN A 822 -36.79 -47.08 -20.59
C ASN A 822 -36.70 -47.85 -19.26
N ALA A 823 -37.22 -47.37 -18.14
CA ALA A 823 -38.51 -46.75 -17.77
C ALA A 823 -39.35 -47.78 -16.99
N LEU A 824 -39.80 -47.33 -15.80
CA LEU A 824 -41.01 -47.80 -15.09
C LEU A 824 -40.88 -49.25 -14.55
N GLN A 825 -41.43 -49.65 -13.42
CA GLN A 825 -42.42 -49.10 -12.51
C GLN A 825 -42.46 -50.00 -11.26
N SER A 826 -42.93 -49.42 -10.14
CA SER A 826 -43.83 -49.99 -9.10
C SER A 826 -43.65 -51.46 -8.66
N SER A 827 -43.69 -51.81 -7.37
CA SER A 827 -44.78 -51.63 -6.39
C SER A 827 -44.33 -52.40 -5.14
N SER A 828 -44.28 -51.87 -3.91
CA SER A 828 -45.34 -51.43 -2.99
C SER A 828 -46.31 -52.52 -2.52
N SER A 829 -46.26 -52.85 -1.22
CA SER A 829 -47.37 -53.04 -0.27
C SER A 829 -46.75 -53.44 1.09
N SER A 830 -47.23 -53.06 2.28
CA SER A 830 -48.58 -52.77 2.81
C SER A 830 -48.43 -51.99 4.15
N SER A 831 -49.12 -50.85 4.35
CA SER A 831 -50.36 -50.64 5.17
C SER A 831 -50.17 -50.79 6.70
N ARG A 832 -50.75 -50.02 7.64
CA ARG A 832 -51.68 -48.86 7.73
C ARG A 832 -51.75 -48.49 9.24
N ASN A 833 -51.73 -47.21 9.63
CA ASN A 833 -52.81 -46.54 10.41
C ASN A 833 -52.42 -45.20 11.11
N LYS A 834 -53.14 -44.14 10.66
CA LYS A 834 -53.73 -42.98 11.36
C LYS A 834 -52.94 -42.20 12.43
N LYS A 835 -52.62 -40.93 12.09
CA LYS A 835 -53.08 -39.72 12.81
C LYS A 835 -52.90 -38.46 11.94
N GLN A 836 -53.89 -37.58 11.95
CA GLN A 836 -53.97 -36.38 11.11
C GLN A 836 -53.83 -35.11 11.96
N LYS A 837 -52.95 -34.23 11.48
CA LYS A 837 -52.92 -32.75 11.49
C LYS A 837 -52.89 -31.98 12.82
N ARG A 838 -51.73 -31.36 13.08
CA ARG A 838 -51.58 -29.99 13.59
C ARG A 838 -50.28 -29.38 13.04
N GLU A 839 -50.41 -28.24 12.37
CA GLU A 839 -49.33 -27.38 11.88
C GLU A 839 -48.78 -26.50 13.02
N ARG A 840 -47.45 -26.37 13.09
CA ARG A 840 -46.64 -25.19 13.48
C ARG A 840 -45.17 -25.63 13.47
N ILE A 841 -44.35 -25.10 12.56
CA ILE A 841 -43.55 -23.86 12.71
C ILE A 841 -42.59 -23.96 13.91
N GLN A 842 -41.36 -24.34 13.62
CA GLN A 842 -40.11 -24.06 14.35
C GLN A 842 -38.95 -24.51 13.45
N VAL A 843 -37.74 -23.96 13.46
CA VAL A 843 -37.11 -22.72 13.93
C VAL A 843 -35.68 -22.90 13.41
N ASP A 844 -35.18 -21.98 12.58
CA ASP A 844 -33.78 -21.96 12.15
C ASP A 844 -33.00 -21.05 13.10
N GLU A 845 -32.20 -21.66 13.97
CA GLU A 845 -31.05 -21.06 14.65
C GLU A 845 -29.91 -20.93 13.63
N GLY A 846 -29.08 -19.90 13.58
CA GLY A 846 -28.66 -18.95 14.61
C GLY A 846 -27.25 -18.50 14.23
N SER A 847 -27.18 -17.29 13.67
CA SER A 847 -26.02 -16.56 13.19
C SER A 847 -25.09 -16.07 14.30
N VAL A 848 -23.78 -16.10 14.08
CA VAL A 848 -22.84 -15.12 14.67
C VAL A 848 -21.84 -14.70 13.60
N ILE A 849 -22.03 -13.51 13.03
CA ILE A 849 -20.98 -12.76 12.33
C ILE A 849 -21.08 -11.32 12.82
N THR A 850 -20.02 -10.92 13.53
CA THR A 850 -19.74 -9.57 13.99
C THR A 850 -19.07 -8.78 12.87
N SER A 851 -19.61 -7.61 12.61
CA SER A 851 -19.17 -6.59 11.66
C SER A 851 -17.96 -5.82 12.17
N GLU A 852 -16.94 -5.60 11.34
CA GLU A 852 -16.19 -4.34 11.34
C GLU A 852 -15.41 -4.09 10.03
N GLN A 853 -15.80 -2.97 9.40
CA GLN A 853 -15.01 -2.00 8.62
C GLN A 853 -14.94 -2.07 7.08
N ALA A 854 -15.45 -0.98 6.50
CA ALA A 854 -15.23 -0.47 5.16
C ALA A 854 -14.49 0.89 5.19
N LEU A 855 -13.26 0.89 4.65
CA LEU A 855 -12.51 1.88 3.83
C LEU A 855 -12.11 3.29 4.32
N PRO A 856 -10.98 3.79 3.77
CA PRO A 856 -10.84 5.18 3.35
C PRO A 856 -10.57 5.30 1.84
N ALA A 857 -11.51 5.91 1.11
CA ALA A 857 -11.28 6.47 -0.22
C ALA A 857 -12.25 7.62 -0.52
N ALA A 858 -12.16 8.72 0.26
CA ALA A 858 -12.58 10.06 -0.15
C ALA A 858 -12.10 11.07 0.90
N ALA A 859 -11.02 11.81 0.61
CA ALA A 859 -10.67 13.02 1.35
C ALA A 859 -9.88 13.94 0.42
N LEU A 860 -10.58 14.93 -0.15
CA LEU A 860 -10.01 16.26 -0.40
C LEU A 860 -10.43 17.15 0.79
N PRO A 861 -9.59 18.11 1.21
CA PRO A 861 -9.67 18.70 2.54
C PRO A 861 -10.68 19.85 2.61
N PHE A 862 -11.63 19.75 3.53
CA PHE A 862 -12.25 20.89 4.21
C PHE A 862 -11.96 20.72 5.69
N HIS A 863 -11.17 21.62 6.28
CA HIS A 863 -11.34 21.95 7.68
C HIS A 863 -11.08 23.43 7.88
N SER A 864 -12.13 24.08 8.37
CA SER A 864 -12.21 25.36 9.05
C SER A 864 -11.35 25.33 10.31
N ASP A 865 -10.61 26.42 10.52
CA ASP A 865 -9.89 26.72 11.76
C ASP A 865 -10.88 26.95 12.91
N GLN A 866 -10.78 26.16 13.98
CA GLN A 866 -11.19 26.58 15.32
C GLN A 866 -10.22 26.03 16.35
N THR A 867 -9.34 26.88 16.89
CA THR A 867 -9.22 27.17 18.33
C THR A 867 -8.04 28.11 18.57
N SER A 868 -8.34 29.37 18.92
CA SER A 868 -7.42 30.20 19.71
C SER A 868 -8.17 30.77 20.91
N SER A 869 -7.57 30.61 22.09
CA SER A 869 -8.05 31.13 23.37
C SER A 869 -7.29 32.42 23.72
N SER A 870 -8.05 33.53 23.65
CA SER A 870 -8.11 34.70 24.54
C SER A 870 -6.87 35.54 24.98
N ILE A 871 -6.87 36.82 24.51
CA ILE A 871 -6.83 38.13 25.24
C ILE A 871 -5.47 38.65 25.80
N PRO A 872 -5.19 40.00 25.91
CA PRO A 872 -5.72 41.23 25.26
C PRO A 872 -4.63 42.13 24.62
N PHE A 873 -4.99 43.10 23.76
CA PHE A 873 -4.65 44.53 23.93
C PHE A 873 -5.30 45.39 22.83
N SER A 874 -5.69 46.60 23.22
CA SER A 874 -6.63 47.50 22.55
C SER A 874 -5.98 48.74 21.92
N ARG A 875 -6.68 49.30 20.91
CA ARG A 875 -6.75 50.71 20.39
C ARG A 875 -6.80 50.68 18.85
N SER A 876 -7.50 51.51 18.07
CA SER A 876 -8.53 52.56 18.18
C SER A 876 -8.77 53.06 16.73
N THR A 877 -9.82 53.87 16.51
CA THR A 877 -10.18 54.70 15.32
C THR A 877 -10.99 54.01 14.19
N SER A 878 -12.33 54.14 14.11
CA SER A 878 -13.20 55.28 13.70
C SER A 878 -13.26 55.45 12.16
N VAL A 879 -14.27 54.95 11.45
CA VAL A 879 -15.65 55.49 11.16
C VAL A 879 -15.64 56.83 10.41
N VAL A 880 -16.27 56.90 9.22
CA VAL A 880 -17.32 57.89 8.81
C VAL A 880 -18.15 57.39 7.58
N HIS A 881 -19.47 57.55 7.72
CA HIS A 881 -20.68 57.35 6.88
C HIS A 881 -20.79 58.28 5.63
N PRO A 882 -21.90 58.43 4.82
CA PRO A 882 -23.36 58.20 5.09
C PRO A 882 -24.25 57.64 3.92
N SER A 883 -25.30 56.85 4.17
CA SER A 883 -26.72 57.14 4.58
C SER A 883 -27.70 57.50 3.44
N LEU A 884 -28.88 56.85 3.45
CA LEU A 884 -30.27 57.36 3.23
C LEU A 884 -31.14 56.15 2.79
N GLY A 885 -32.34 55.85 3.30
CA GLY A 885 -33.18 56.46 4.32
C GLY A 885 -34.53 55.72 4.43
N SER A 886 -35.09 55.75 5.65
CA SER A 886 -36.52 55.78 6.04
C SER A 886 -37.45 54.57 5.76
N LYS A 887 -37.89 53.85 6.82
CA LYS A 887 -39.16 53.98 7.61
C LYS A 887 -40.35 53.26 6.91
N LYS A 888 -41.28 52.53 7.54
CA LYS A 888 -41.66 52.23 8.94
C LYS A 888 -42.84 51.21 8.89
N GLN A 889 -42.96 50.35 9.91
CA GLN A 889 -44.21 49.88 10.57
C GLN A 889 -45.23 49.05 9.75
N SER A 890 -45.97 48.05 10.25
CA SER A 890 -46.14 47.40 11.56
C SER A 890 -47.12 46.21 11.44
N PHE A 891 -46.82 45.11 12.15
CA PHE A 891 -47.68 44.17 12.90
C PHE A 891 -48.99 43.52 12.37
N HIS A 892 -48.99 42.18 12.52
CA HIS A 892 -50.03 41.26 13.05
C HIS A 892 -51.36 41.05 12.30
N ARG A 893 -51.64 39.82 11.83
CA ARG A 893 -52.36 38.76 12.59
C ARG A 893 -52.66 37.54 11.71
N SER A 894 -52.69 36.42 12.41
CA SER A 894 -52.89 35.03 12.03
C SER A 894 -54.27 34.64 11.47
N SER A 895 -54.23 33.54 10.70
CA SER A 895 -55.10 32.35 10.74
C SER A 895 -56.27 32.17 9.74
N SER A 896 -56.30 30.93 9.24
CA SER A 896 -57.46 30.07 8.94
C SER A 896 -57.83 29.77 7.47
N ALA A 897 -57.38 28.57 7.09
CA ALA A 897 -57.96 27.56 6.21
C ALA A 897 -59.38 27.73 5.63
N ARG A 898 -59.53 27.42 4.32
CA ARG A 898 -60.63 26.59 3.81
C ARG A 898 -60.33 25.94 2.45
N ARG A 899 -60.63 24.64 2.38
CA ARG A 899 -60.64 23.73 1.21
C ARG A 899 -61.72 24.09 0.17
N ARG A 900 -61.48 23.74 -1.11
CA ARG A 900 -62.41 23.10 -2.10
C ARG A 900 -61.63 22.82 -3.40
N SER A 901 -61.42 21.56 -3.80
CA SER A 901 -62.27 20.63 -4.57
C SER A 901 -62.13 20.76 -6.10
N ASN A 902 -61.71 19.65 -6.70
CA ASN A 902 -61.46 19.36 -8.11
C ASN A 902 -62.59 19.76 -9.08
N ASN A 903 -62.20 20.23 -10.26
CA ASN A 903 -62.58 19.64 -11.56
C ASN A 903 -61.57 20.05 -12.65
N ASP A 904 -61.08 19.03 -13.35
CA ASP A 904 -60.15 18.93 -14.49
C ASP A 904 -60.54 19.77 -15.73
N PRO A 905 -59.80 19.74 -16.87
CA PRO A 905 -58.36 19.54 -17.10
C PRO A 905 -57.79 20.55 -18.14
N LEU A 906 -56.53 20.99 -18.02
CA LEU A 906 -55.76 21.42 -19.18
C LEU A 906 -54.28 21.10 -18.99
N ILE A 907 -53.91 19.93 -19.48
CA ILE A 907 -52.55 19.53 -19.79
C ILE A 907 -51.94 20.60 -20.71
N LYS A 908 -51.02 21.41 -20.20
CA LYS A 908 -50.00 22.05 -21.02
C LYS A 908 -48.74 21.19 -20.95
N ARG A 909 -48.45 20.48 -22.04
CA ARG A 909 -47.18 19.80 -22.27
C ARG A 909 -46.02 20.82 -22.24
N PRO A 910 -44.85 20.50 -21.65
CA PRO A 910 -43.70 21.40 -21.65
C PRO A 910 -42.86 21.21 -22.92
N HIS A 911 -43.36 21.72 -24.04
CA HIS A 911 -42.56 21.94 -25.25
C HIS A 911 -43.05 23.20 -25.94
N GLN A 912 -42.78 24.38 -25.36
CA GLN A 912 -42.69 25.69 -26.02
C GLN A 912 -42.59 26.79 -24.97
N LEU A 913 -41.37 27.08 -24.51
CA LEU A 913 -40.93 28.42 -24.10
C LEU A 913 -39.43 28.49 -24.41
N VAL A 914 -39.12 28.55 -25.70
CA VAL A 914 -37.87 29.09 -26.22
C VAL A 914 -38.15 30.57 -26.48
N ASN A 915 -37.29 31.46 -25.99
CA ASN A 915 -37.28 32.92 -26.18
C ASN A 915 -38.07 33.80 -25.20
N GLN A 916 -37.87 33.61 -23.89
CA GLN A 916 -37.75 34.76 -22.99
C GLN A 916 -36.52 34.51 -22.10
N GLU A 917 -35.45 35.28 -22.31
CA GLU A 917 -34.33 35.29 -21.38
C GLU A 917 -34.83 35.80 -20.02
N PRO A 918 -34.75 35.01 -18.93
CA PRO A 918 -34.99 35.54 -17.61
C PRO A 918 -33.91 36.58 -17.33
N LYS A 919 -34.30 37.77 -16.86
CA LYS A 919 -33.35 38.80 -16.40
C LYS A 919 -32.37 38.16 -15.41
N ILE A 920 -31.11 38.10 -15.81
CA ILE A 920 -30.04 37.49 -15.02
C ILE A 920 -29.62 38.51 -13.95
N GLU A 921 -30.12 38.35 -12.73
CA GLU A 921 -29.60 39.03 -11.54
C GLU A 921 -28.58 38.12 -10.82
N SER A 922 -27.68 38.73 -10.05
CA SER A 922 -26.69 38.04 -9.23
C SER A 922 -27.39 37.13 -8.20
N PRO A 923 -26.88 35.91 -7.94
CA PRO A 923 -27.51 35.00 -6.99
C PRO A 923 -27.54 35.57 -5.56
N GLU A 924 -28.64 35.37 -4.82
CA GLU A 924 -28.83 35.84 -3.43
C GLU A 924 -27.75 35.30 -2.48
N THR A 925 -27.24 34.10 -2.76
CA THR A 925 -26.10 33.49 -2.07
C THR A 925 -25.31 32.62 -3.06
N SER A 926 -23.99 32.58 -2.87
CA SER A 926 -23.08 31.73 -3.65
C SER A 926 -22.59 30.50 -2.89
N HIS A 927 -23.27 30.11 -1.79
CA HIS A 927 -22.85 29.00 -0.93
C HIS A 927 -23.86 27.84 -0.97
N PHE A 928 -23.42 26.66 -1.42
CA PHE A 928 -24.16 25.40 -1.35
C PHE A 928 -23.70 24.51 -0.20
N VAL A 929 -24.67 23.92 0.52
CA VAL A 929 -24.42 22.82 1.47
C VAL A 929 -25.13 21.57 0.96
N LEU A 930 -24.36 20.51 0.67
CA LEU A 930 -24.83 19.27 0.06
C LEU A 930 -24.93 18.14 1.10
N VAL A 931 -26.12 17.53 1.20
CA VAL A 931 -26.47 16.49 2.17
C VAL A 931 -26.86 15.22 1.43
N HIS A 932 -26.17 14.12 1.75
CA HIS A 932 -26.33 12.84 1.07
C HIS A 932 -27.54 12.02 1.58
N GLY A 933 -27.94 11.02 0.78
CA GLY A 933 -28.97 10.04 1.10
C GLY A 933 -28.55 8.92 2.05
N GLY A 934 -29.46 8.00 2.32
CA GLY A 934 -29.21 6.83 3.16
C GLY A 934 -28.13 5.94 2.55
N GLY A 935 -27.08 5.67 3.33
CA GLY A 935 -25.99 4.76 2.95
C GLY A 935 -24.95 5.39 2.03
N PHE A 936 -25.20 6.61 1.55
CA PHE A 936 -24.21 7.46 0.90
C PHE A 936 -23.36 8.23 1.93
N GLY A 937 -22.34 8.92 1.45
CA GLY A 937 -21.56 9.92 2.18
C GLY A 937 -21.28 11.12 1.27
N ALA A 938 -20.63 12.16 1.79
CA ALA A 938 -20.22 13.37 1.07
C ALA A 938 -19.43 13.04 -0.21
N TRP A 939 -18.73 11.89 -0.24
CA TRP A 939 -18.03 11.35 -1.41
C TRP A 939 -18.91 11.23 -2.66
N CYS A 940 -20.23 11.06 -2.53
CA CYS A 940 -21.11 10.92 -3.69
C CYS A 940 -21.21 12.20 -4.53
N TRP A 941 -20.96 13.36 -3.91
CA TRP A 941 -21.09 14.67 -4.54
C TRP A 941 -19.87 15.11 -5.36
N TYR A 942 -18.79 14.32 -5.42
CA TYR A 942 -17.49 14.76 -5.94
C TYR A 942 -17.56 15.44 -7.33
N LYS A 943 -18.36 14.89 -8.26
CA LYS A 943 -18.56 15.49 -9.59
C LYS A 943 -19.34 16.80 -9.54
N THR A 944 -20.43 16.82 -8.79
CA THR A 944 -21.31 17.99 -8.66
C THR A 944 -20.60 19.13 -7.94
N MET A 945 -19.85 18.84 -6.87
CA MET A 945 -19.02 19.82 -6.15
C MET A 945 -17.98 20.45 -7.07
N THR A 946 -17.30 19.63 -7.87
CA THR A 946 -16.29 20.13 -8.83
C THR A 946 -16.93 21.12 -9.80
N LEU A 947 -18.06 20.75 -10.43
CA LEU A 947 -18.75 21.60 -11.39
C LEU A 947 -19.30 22.90 -10.76
N LEU A 948 -19.81 22.84 -9.53
CA LEU A 948 -20.30 24.02 -8.80
C LEU A 948 -19.16 24.95 -8.39
N LYS A 949 -18.03 24.41 -7.89
CA LYS A 949 -16.82 25.20 -7.57
C LYS A 949 -16.21 25.85 -8.81
N GLU A 950 -16.14 25.13 -9.93
CA GLU A 950 -15.74 25.68 -11.24
C GLU A 950 -16.65 26.83 -11.70
N SER A 951 -17.91 26.84 -11.26
CA SER A 951 -18.88 27.91 -11.54
C SER A 951 -18.84 29.05 -10.52
N GLY A 952 -17.85 29.07 -9.61
CA GLY A 952 -17.62 30.15 -8.66
C GLY A 952 -18.39 30.06 -7.34
N PHE A 953 -19.04 28.92 -7.05
CA PHE A 953 -19.77 28.73 -5.80
C PHE A 953 -18.86 28.16 -4.69
N LYS A 954 -19.08 28.61 -3.45
CA LYS A 954 -18.62 27.90 -2.25
C LYS A 954 -19.50 26.67 -2.08
N VAL A 955 -18.90 25.50 -1.81
CA VAL A 955 -19.65 24.24 -1.73
C VAL A 955 -19.09 23.36 -0.62
N ASP A 956 -19.89 23.17 0.42
CA ASP A 956 -19.60 22.24 1.51
C ASP A 956 -20.46 20.98 1.35
N ALA A 957 -19.88 19.79 1.53
CA ALA A 957 -20.61 18.53 1.53
C ALA A 957 -20.38 17.83 2.85
N VAL A 958 -21.46 17.47 3.54
CA VAL A 958 -21.40 17.04 4.95
C VAL A 958 -21.57 15.52 5.04
N ASP A 959 -20.66 14.86 5.74
CA ASP A 959 -20.85 13.48 6.19
C ASP A 959 -21.70 13.45 7.47
N LEU A 960 -22.87 12.83 7.40
CA LEU A 960 -23.75 12.63 8.56
C LEU A 960 -23.15 11.57 9.51
N THR A 961 -23.56 11.56 10.78
CA THR A 961 -23.02 10.63 11.78
C THR A 961 -23.20 9.18 11.33
N GLY A 962 -22.16 8.37 11.38
CA GLY A 962 -22.19 6.97 10.92
C GLY A 962 -22.04 6.78 9.40
N SER A 963 -22.11 7.86 8.62
CA SER A 963 -22.00 7.84 7.16
C SER A 963 -20.62 8.33 6.69
N GLY A 964 -20.27 8.04 5.43
CA GLY A 964 -19.01 8.48 4.81
C GLY A 964 -17.75 8.13 5.60
N VAL A 965 -16.95 9.13 6.00
CA VAL A 965 -15.69 8.91 6.75
C VAL A 965 -15.86 8.89 8.28
N SER A 966 -17.10 9.03 8.79
CA SER A 966 -17.37 9.02 10.23
C SER A 966 -16.79 7.78 10.93
N SER A 967 -16.17 7.96 12.10
CA SER A 967 -15.71 6.84 12.96
C SER A 967 -16.82 6.25 13.84
N CYS A 968 -17.99 6.88 13.90
CA CYS A 968 -19.14 6.39 14.65
C CYS A 968 -19.73 5.12 14.00
N ASP A 969 -20.03 4.10 14.82
CA ASP A 969 -20.76 2.91 14.37
C ASP A 969 -22.23 3.26 14.11
N THR A 970 -22.72 2.99 12.89
CA THR A 970 -24.12 3.20 12.50
C THR A 970 -25.11 2.56 13.47
N ASN A 971 -24.78 1.40 14.03
CA ASN A 971 -25.67 0.66 14.94
C ASN A 971 -25.91 1.37 16.28
N SER A 972 -25.05 2.33 16.62
CA SER A 972 -25.13 3.11 17.87
C SER A 972 -25.99 4.38 17.76
N ILE A 973 -26.54 4.66 16.57
CA ILE A 973 -27.32 5.87 16.29
C ILE A 973 -28.79 5.61 16.59
N THR A 974 -29.34 6.37 17.54
CA THR A 974 -30.69 6.11 18.09
C THR A 974 -31.70 7.21 17.79
N SER A 975 -31.28 8.36 17.24
CA SER A 975 -32.18 9.47 16.86
C SER A 975 -31.69 10.22 15.62
N LEU A 976 -32.62 10.92 14.95
CA LEU A 976 -32.34 11.78 13.82
C LEU A 976 -31.43 12.95 14.21
N GLU A 977 -31.62 13.54 15.39
CA GLU A 977 -30.74 14.59 15.93
C GLU A 977 -29.27 14.13 16.00
N GLN A 978 -29.03 12.91 16.50
CA GLN A 978 -27.69 12.33 16.53
C GLN A 978 -27.13 12.11 15.12
N TYR A 979 -27.97 11.70 14.17
CA TYR A 979 -27.59 11.50 12.78
C TYR A 979 -27.20 12.81 12.09
N VAL A 980 -27.98 13.89 12.30
CA VAL A 980 -27.77 15.19 11.65
C VAL A 980 -26.80 16.12 12.39
N LYS A 981 -26.24 15.70 13.52
CA LYS A 981 -25.36 16.52 14.34
C LYS A 981 -24.23 17.23 13.58
N PRO A 982 -23.48 16.59 12.66
CA PRO A 982 -22.44 17.28 11.87
C PRO A 982 -23.00 18.43 11.00
N LEU A 983 -24.22 18.28 10.49
CA LEU A 983 -24.90 19.31 9.73
C LEU A 983 -25.36 20.46 10.63
N ILE A 984 -25.86 20.17 11.83
CA ILE A 984 -26.18 21.19 12.85
C ILE A 984 -24.92 21.97 13.24
N ASP A 985 -23.82 21.27 13.49
CA ASP A 985 -22.54 21.89 13.85
C ASP A 985 -22.06 22.82 12.71
N THR A 986 -22.17 22.38 11.44
CA THR A 986 -21.90 23.23 10.27
C THR A 986 -22.76 24.50 10.25
N PHE A 987 -24.06 24.38 10.54
CA PHE A 987 -24.97 25.53 10.57
C PHE A 987 -24.74 26.47 11.76
N ASN A 988 -24.24 25.96 12.88
CA ASN A 988 -23.83 26.78 14.02
C ASN A 988 -22.58 27.61 13.69
N GLU A 989 -21.68 27.10 12.86
CA GLU A 989 -20.46 27.79 12.41
C GLU A 989 -20.71 28.88 11.35
N LEU A 990 -21.83 28.82 10.62
CA LEU A 990 -22.21 29.86 9.65
C LEU A 990 -22.40 31.21 10.33
N GLY A 991 -21.86 32.29 9.73
CA GLY A 991 -22.04 33.65 10.24
C GLY A 991 -23.51 34.04 10.37
N ASN A 992 -23.82 35.01 11.25
CA ASN A 992 -25.21 35.41 11.56
C ASN A 992 -26.00 35.93 10.33
N GLU A 993 -25.30 36.43 9.31
CA GLU A 993 -25.90 36.91 8.05
C GLU A 993 -25.63 35.97 6.85
N GLU A 994 -24.90 34.86 7.05
CA GLU A 994 -24.58 33.91 5.98
C GLU A 994 -25.79 32.99 5.72
N LYS A 995 -26.31 33.03 4.49
CA LYS A 995 -27.34 32.10 4.02
C LYS A 995 -26.77 31.08 3.04
N VAL A 996 -27.33 29.87 3.03
CA VAL A 996 -26.92 28.79 2.12
C VAL A 996 -28.06 28.25 1.27
N ILE A 997 -27.71 27.67 0.13
CA ILE A 997 -28.59 26.79 -0.65
C ILE A 997 -28.36 25.37 -0.14
N LEU A 998 -29.35 24.85 0.60
CA LEU A 998 -29.29 23.55 1.25
C LEU A 998 -29.86 22.48 0.31
N VAL A 999 -29.08 21.46 -0.01
CA VAL A 999 -29.44 20.42 -0.99
C VAL A 999 -29.46 19.07 -0.31
N GLY A 1000 -30.59 18.36 -0.38
CA GLY A 1000 -30.77 17.03 0.19
C GLY A 1000 -31.13 16.01 -0.88
N HIS A 1001 -30.46 14.86 -0.87
CA HIS A 1001 -30.76 13.71 -1.73
C HIS A 1001 -31.35 12.55 -0.91
N ASP A 1002 -32.34 11.84 -1.45
CA ASP A 1002 -32.93 10.65 -0.82
C ASP A 1002 -33.33 10.91 0.66
N PHE A 1003 -32.88 10.11 1.63
CA PHE A 1003 -33.13 10.31 3.06
C PHE A 1003 -32.53 11.61 3.61
N GLY A 1004 -31.56 12.20 2.92
CA GLY A 1004 -31.03 13.53 3.19
C GLY A 1004 -32.11 14.62 3.13
N GLY A 1005 -33.24 14.37 2.44
CA GLY A 1005 -34.44 15.23 2.47
C GLY A 1005 -35.02 15.43 3.88
N ALA A 1006 -35.14 14.35 4.65
CA ALA A 1006 -35.56 14.42 6.05
C ALA A 1006 -34.54 15.17 6.92
N CYS A 1007 -33.24 14.99 6.63
CA CYS A 1007 -32.15 15.64 7.36
C CYS A 1007 -32.15 17.16 7.14
N ILE A 1008 -32.30 17.61 5.89
CA ILE A 1008 -32.37 19.05 5.58
C ILE A 1008 -33.67 19.67 6.11
N SER A 1009 -34.77 18.90 6.15
CA SER A 1009 -36.05 19.36 6.72
C SER A 1009 -35.92 19.63 8.22
N TYR A 1010 -35.18 18.79 8.95
CA TYR A 1010 -34.87 19.00 10.37
C TYR A 1010 -34.05 20.29 10.58
N VAL A 1011 -33.05 20.55 9.73
CA VAL A 1011 -32.22 21.76 9.82
C VAL A 1011 -32.97 23.03 9.39
N MET A 1012 -33.87 22.94 8.41
CA MET A 1012 -34.76 24.05 8.04
C MET A 1012 -35.67 24.46 9.20
N GLU A 1013 -36.14 23.51 10.01
CA GLU A 1013 -36.94 23.79 11.20
C GLU A 1013 -36.12 24.52 12.28
N LEU A 1014 -34.85 24.14 12.47
CA LEU A 1014 -33.97 24.74 13.48
C LEU A 1014 -33.34 26.07 13.06
N PHE A 1015 -32.99 26.23 11.78
CA PHE A 1015 -32.23 27.37 11.25
C PHE A 1015 -32.88 27.99 10.01
N PRO A 1016 -34.19 28.33 10.02
CA PRO A 1016 -34.88 28.81 8.83
C PRO A 1016 -34.25 30.09 8.25
N SER A 1017 -33.71 30.98 9.09
CA SER A 1017 -33.08 32.23 8.67
C SER A 1017 -31.73 32.05 7.95
N LYS A 1018 -31.05 30.91 8.13
CA LYS A 1018 -29.76 30.60 7.49
C LYS A 1018 -29.92 29.83 6.17
N VAL A 1019 -31.13 29.43 5.80
CA VAL A 1019 -31.40 28.71 4.54
C VAL A 1019 -32.07 29.67 3.56
N ALA A 1020 -31.37 30.05 2.50
CA ALA A 1020 -31.97 30.85 1.42
C ALA A 1020 -32.94 30.01 0.59
N LYS A 1021 -32.54 28.78 0.27
CA LYS A 1021 -33.31 27.83 -0.58
C LYS A 1021 -33.01 26.41 -0.16
N ALA A 1022 -34.02 25.55 -0.20
CA ALA A 1022 -33.89 24.12 0.00
C ALA A 1022 -34.17 23.37 -1.30
N VAL A 1023 -33.30 22.46 -1.71
CA VAL A 1023 -33.43 21.65 -2.93
C VAL A 1023 -33.49 20.17 -2.58
N PHE A 1024 -34.57 19.52 -2.96
CA PHE A 1024 -34.83 18.10 -2.74
C PHE A 1024 -34.58 17.32 -4.04
N ILE A 1025 -33.62 16.40 -4.05
CA ILE A 1025 -33.27 15.60 -5.25
C ILE A 1025 -33.68 14.16 -5.02
N ALA A 1026 -34.75 13.72 -5.69
CA ALA A 1026 -35.33 12.39 -5.44
C ALA A 1026 -35.41 12.08 -3.94
N ALA A 1027 -35.74 13.09 -3.14
CA ALA A 1027 -35.53 13.10 -1.70
C ALA A 1027 -36.86 13.03 -0.94
N THR A 1028 -36.78 12.57 0.30
CA THR A 1028 -37.94 12.55 1.20
C THR A 1028 -38.33 13.97 1.58
N MET A 1029 -39.49 14.40 1.11
CA MET A 1029 -40.05 15.71 1.44
C MET A 1029 -41.26 15.50 2.34
N LEU A 1030 -41.00 15.54 3.65
CA LEU A 1030 -41.94 15.08 4.68
C LEU A 1030 -43.01 16.12 4.99
N THR A 1031 -44.19 15.66 5.42
CA THR A 1031 -45.21 16.47 6.10
C THR A 1031 -45.09 16.33 7.61
N SER A 1032 -45.65 17.28 8.38
CA SER A 1032 -45.54 17.25 9.85
C SER A 1032 -46.13 15.97 10.45
N GLY A 1033 -45.36 15.29 11.30
CA GLY A 1033 -45.71 14.01 11.90
C GLY A 1033 -45.44 12.78 11.03
N GLN A 1034 -44.80 12.94 9.88
CA GLN A 1034 -44.42 11.86 8.97
C GLN A 1034 -42.95 11.45 9.18
N SER A 1035 -42.65 10.15 9.10
CA SER A 1035 -41.28 9.64 9.02
C SER A 1035 -40.83 9.42 7.57
N ALA A 1036 -39.53 9.25 7.34
CA ALA A 1036 -39.02 8.90 6.01
C ALA A 1036 -39.55 7.55 5.53
N LEU A 1037 -39.69 6.58 6.43
CA LEU A 1037 -40.31 5.30 6.10
C LEU A 1037 -41.77 5.49 5.65
N ASP A 1038 -42.57 6.27 6.38
CA ASP A 1038 -43.97 6.53 6.04
C ASP A 1038 -44.13 7.17 4.66
N ALA A 1039 -43.20 8.05 4.26
CA ALA A 1039 -43.22 8.71 2.95
C ALA A 1039 -42.94 7.75 1.79
N ILE A 1040 -42.10 6.74 2.01
CA ILE A 1040 -41.68 5.79 0.98
C ILE A 1040 -42.61 4.56 0.96
N SER A 1041 -43.15 4.13 2.11
CA SER A 1041 -43.92 2.89 2.26
C SER A 1041 -45.37 2.96 1.76
N GLN A 1042 -45.94 4.16 1.55
CA GLN A 1042 -47.36 4.34 1.25
C GLN A 1042 -47.80 3.90 -0.16
N GLN A 1043 -46.87 3.53 -1.07
CA GLN A 1043 -47.21 3.14 -2.45
C GLN A 1043 -46.36 1.98 -3.03
N MET A 1044 -45.67 1.20 -2.20
CA MET A 1044 -44.82 0.10 -2.69
C MET A 1044 -45.61 -1.19 -2.94
N GLY A 1045 -45.54 -1.71 -4.18
CA GLY A 1045 -46.19 -2.96 -4.58
C GLY A 1045 -45.35 -4.20 -4.25
N SER A 1046 -45.95 -5.40 -4.37
CA SER A 1046 -45.36 -6.69 -3.95
C SER A 1046 -44.16 -7.20 -4.77
N ASN A 1047 -43.72 -6.48 -5.82
CA ASN A 1047 -42.58 -6.82 -6.69
C ASN A 1047 -41.43 -5.82 -6.56
N ASP A 1048 -41.34 -5.12 -5.43
CA ASP A 1048 -40.40 -4.01 -5.26
C ASP A 1048 -38.95 -4.48 -5.07
N LEU A 1049 -38.04 -3.91 -5.87
CA LEU A 1049 -36.61 -4.20 -5.84
C LEU A 1049 -35.96 -3.65 -4.57
N MET A 1050 -36.48 -2.54 -4.03
CA MET A 1050 -36.02 -1.98 -2.76
C MET A 1050 -36.31 -2.95 -1.61
N GLN A 1051 -37.53 -3.51 -1.53
CA GLN A 1051 -37.87 -4.51 -0.51
C GLN A 1051 -36.98 -5.77 -0.59
N GLN A 1052 -36.59 -6.19 -1.80
CA GLN A 1052 -35.68 -7.34 -1.99
C GLN A 1052 -34.23 -7.02 -1.61
N ALA A 1053 -33.81 -5.76 -1.78
CA ALA A 1053 -32.45 -5.34 -1.51
C ALA A 1053 -32.19 -5.00 -0.03
N GLN A 1054 -33.22 -4.77 0.79
CA GLN A 1054 -33.04 -4.39 2.20
C GLN A 1054 -32.67 -5.58 3.09
N ILE A 1055 -31.53 -5.46 3.78
CA ILE A 1055 -31.03 -6.41 4.77
C ILE A 1055 -31.07 -5.74 6.14
N PHE A 1056 -32.05 -6.12 6.98
CA PHE A 1056 -32.17 -5.59 8.34
C PHE A 1056 -31.12 -6.20 9.27
N LEU A 1057 -30.34 -5.35 9.94
CA LEU A 1057 -29.33 -5.73 10.92
C LEU A 1057 -29.86 -5.51 12.34
N TYR A 1058 -29.51 -6.42 13.26
CA TYR A 1058 -30.02 -6.48 14.64
C TYR A 1058 -28.86 -6.54 15.63
N ALA A 1059 -28.02 -5.50 15.70
CA ALA A 1059 -26.84 -5.48 16.57
C ALA A 1059 -27.19 -5.51 18.06
N ASN A 1060 -28.40 -5.09 18.42
CA ASN A 1060 -28.98 -5.18 19.77
C ASN A 1060 -29.72 -6.51 20.03
N GLY A 1061 -29.60 -7.51 19.14
CA GLY A 1061 -30.25 -8.82 19.24
C GLY A 1061 -31.57 -8.91 18.48
N LYS A 1062 -31.88 -10.09 17.93
CA LYS A 1062 -33.02 -10.34 17.01
C LYS A 1062 -34.42 -10.10 17.59
N GLN A 1063 -34.55 -9.90 18.90
CA GLN A 1063 -35.84 -9.60 19.55
C GLN A 1063 -36.14 -8.10 19.65
N ASN A 1064 -35.16 -7.24 19.35
CA ASN A 1064 -35.30 -5.79 19.35
C ASN A 1064 -35.54 -5.29 17.90
N PRO A 1065 -36.09 -4.07 17.72
CA PRO A 1065 -36.19 -3.47 16.38
C PRO A 1065 -34.79 -3.37 15.73
N PRO A 1066 -34.69 -3.47 14.40
CA PRO A 1066 -33.41 -3.48 13.72
C PRO A 1066 -32.64 -2.18 14.00
N THR A 1067 -31.32 -2.29 14.12
CA THR A 1067 -30.43 -1.16 14.42
C THR A 1067 -30.06 -0.38 13.15
N SER A 1068 -29.92 -1.09 12.03
CA SER A 1068 -29.61 -0.48 10.73
C SER A 1068 -30.12 -1.32 9.57
N ILE A 1069 -30.23 -0.70 8.39
CA ILE A 1069 -30.56 -1.33 7.11
C ILE A 1069 -29.29 -1.36 6.26
N ASP A 1070 -28.82 -2.54 5.87
CA ASP A 1070 -27.83 -2.68 4.81
C ASP A 1070 -28.53 -2.96 3.47
N LEU A 1071 -27.86 -2.71 2.36
CA LEU A 1071 -28.40 -2.95 1.02
C LEU A 1071 -27.61 -4.05 0.32
N ASP A 1072 -28.31 -5.02 -0.26
CA ASP A 1072 -27.72 -6.13 -0.99
C ASP A 1072 -26.88 -5.61 -2.16
N ARG A 1073 -25.56 -5.81 -2.06
CA ARG A 1073 -24.57 -5.34 -3.02
C ARG A 1073 -24.80 -5.88 -4.43
N THR A 1074 -25.47 -7.03 -4.57
CA THR A 1074 -25.79 -7.62 -5.87
C THR A 1074 -26.90 -6.88 -6.60
N LEU A 1075 -27.80 -6.22 -5.85
CA LEU A 1075 -28.96 -5.49 -6.39
C LEU A 1075 -28.74 -3.98 -6.50
N LEU A 1076 -27.70 -3.44 -5.84
CA LEU A 1076 -27.40 -1.99 -5.85
C LEU A 1076 -27.23 -1.40 -7.25
N ARG A 1077 -26.66 -2.16 -8.20
CA ARG A 1077 -26.47 -1.70 -9.58
C ARG A 1077 -27.81 -1.40 -10.25
N ASP A 1078 -28.78 -2.29 -10.08
CA ASP A 1078 -30.10 -2.16 -10.70
C ASP A 1078 -31.01 -1.21 -9.92
N LEU A 1079 -30.81 -1.11 -8.60
CA LEU A 1079 -31.61 -0.29 -7.70
C LEU A 1079 -31.22 1.20 -7.72
N LEU A 1080 -29.93 1.53 -7.49
CA LEU A 1080 -29.48 2.91 -7.31
C LEU A 1080 -28.72 3.48 -8.52
N PHE A 1081 -28.11 2.60 -9.33
CA PHE A 1081 -27.08 2.98 -10.29
C PHE A 1081 -27.35 2.49 -11.71
N ASN A 1082 -28.62 2.26 -12.08
CA ASN A 1082 -29.00 1.63 -13.35
C ASN A 1082 -28.66 2.48 -14.59
N GLN A 1083 -28.29 3.76 -14.43
CA GLN A 1083 -27.84 4.66 -15.48
C GLN A 1083 -26.40 5.20 -15.24
N SER A 1084 -25.76 4.81 -14.15
CA SER A 1084 -24.43 5.30 -13.75
C SER A 1084 -23.31 4.50 -14.41
N ALA A 1085 -22.18 5.17 -14.67
CA ALA A 1085 -21.02 4.51 -15.28
C ALA A 1085 -20.40 3.50 -14.28
N ALA A 1086 -19.89 2.38 -14.79
CA ALA A 1086 -19.38 1.28 -13.95
C ALA A 1086 -18.33 1.72 -12.92
N LYS A 1087 -17.47 2.70 -13.25
CA LYS A 1087 -16.47 3.25 -12.33
C LYS A 1087 -17.09 3.96 -11.11
N ASP A 1088 -18.20 4.66 -11.31
CA ASP A 1088 -18.92 5.33 -10.23
C ASP A 1088 -19.67 4.30 -9.37
N VAL A 1089 -20.20 3.26 -10.00
CA VAL A 1089 -20.85 2.15 -9.30
C VAL A 1089 -19.84 1.42 -8.42
N GLU A 1090 -18.63 1.13 -8.91
CA GLU A 1090 -17.56 0.52 -8.12
C GLU A 1090 -17.18 1.39 -6.91
N LEU A 1091 -17.03 2.71 -7.11
CA LEU A 1091 -16.77 3.65 -6.01
C LEU A 1091 -17.91 3.62 -4.97
N ALA A 1092 -19.17 3.56 -5.42
CA ALA A 1092 -20.31 3.47 -4.52
C ALA A 1092 -20.38 2.14 -3.77
N LEU A 1093 -20.14 1.02 -4.46
CA LEU A 1093 -20.18 -0.33 -3.88
C LEU A 1093 -19.14 -0.52 -2.78
N ILE A 1094 -18.02 0.17 -2.84
CA ILE A 1094 -17.02 0.14 -1.76
C ILE A 1094 -17.37 1.14 -0.66
N SER A 1095 -17.90 2.32 -1.00
CA SER A 1095 -18.02 3.44 -0.05
C SER A 1095 -19.34 3.50 0.71
N MET A 1096 -20.38 2.79 0.27
CA MET A 1096 -21.67 2.78 0.95
C MET A 1096 -21.63 2.05 2.30
N ARG A 1097 -22.35 2.59 3.28
CA ARG A 1097 -22.46 2.06 4.65
C ARG A 1097 -23.91 1.69 4.98
N PRO A 1098 -24.16 0.89 6.04
CA PRO A 1098 -25.50 0.68 6.55
C PRO A 1098 -26.19 2.00 6.94
N ILE A 1099 -27.51 2.05 6.77
CA ILE A 1099 -28.39 3.17 7.08
C ILE A 1099 -28.91 2.98 8.52
N PRO A 1100 -28.77 3.96 9.43
CA PRO A 1100 -29.30 3.82 10.79
C PRO A 1100 -30.83 3.76 10.75
N PHE A 1101 -31.41 2.77 11.44
CA PHE A 1101 -32.85 2.49 11.32
C PHE A 1101 -33.72 3.47 12.10
N ALA A 1102 -33.29 3.86 13.30
CA ALA A 1102 -34.06 4.75 14.17
C ALA A 1102 -34.34 6.14 13.55
N PRO A 1103 -33.36 6.84 12.93
CA PRO A 1103 -33.63 8.09 12.21
C PRO A 1103 -34.65 7.97 11.08
N VAL A 1104 -34.72 6.81 10.41
CA VAL A 1104 -35.65 6.58 9.29
C VAL A 1104 -37.10 6.44 9.77
N LEU A 1105 -37.29 5.93 10.99
CA LEU A 1105 -38.59 5.78 11.65
C LEU A 1105 -39.04 7.02 12.42
N GLU A 1106 -38.13 7.94 12.71
CA GLU A 1106 -38.44 9.11 13.51
C GLU A 1106 -39.41 10.04 12.76
N LYS A 1107 -40.50 10.43 13.43
CA LYS A 1107 -41.50 11.33 12.87
C LYS A 1107 -41.07 12.76 13.06
N LEU A 1108 -40.90 13.50 11.96
CA LEU A 1108 -40.46 14.87 12.02
C LEU A 1108 -41.64 15.82 12.27
N SER A 1109 -41.55 16.65 13.31
CA SER A 1109 -42.50 17.73 13.53
C SER A 1109 -41.97 19.01 12.88
N VAL A 1110 -42.50 19.35 11.71
CA VAL A 1110 -42.20 20.60 10.99
C VAL A 1110 -43.33 21.61 11.16
N SER A 1111 -42.99 22.90 11.22
CA SER A 1111 -43.94 24.01 11.35
C SER A 1111 -44.04 24.84 10.06
N ASP A 1112 -45.21 25.46 9.84
CA ASP A 1112 -45.38 26.40 8.72
C ASP A 1112 -44.52 27.67 8.90
N GLU A 1113 -44.21 28.04 10.15
CA GLU A 1113 -43.44 29.24 10.48
C GLU A 1113 -41.95 29.09 10.20
N ASN A 1114 -41.35 27.93 10.47
CA ASN A 1114 -39.92 27.70 10.22
C ASN A 1114 -39.72 26.96 8.90
N TYR A 1115 -39.98 25.64 8.86
CA TYR A 1115 -39.83 24.83 7.65
C TYR A 1115 -40.63 25.39 6.46
N GLY A 1116 -41.87 25.81 6.71
CA GLY A 1116 -42.75 26.39 5.69
C GLY A 1116 -42.24 27.68 5.07
N SER A 1117 -41.49 28.50 5.84
CA SER A 1117 -40.95 29.79 5.40
C SER A 1117 -39.78 29.71 4.42
N VAL A 1118 -39.11 28.55 4.34
CA VAL A 1118 -37.97 28.36 3.46
C VAL A 1118 -38.44 28.01 2.04
N PRO A 1119 -37.99 28.73 0.99
CA PRO A 1119 -38.23 28.40 -0.41
C PRO A 1119 -37.77 26.98 -0.77
N ARG A 1120 -38.67 26.14 -1.28
CA ARG A 1120 -38.38 24.72 -1.60
C ARG A 1120 -38.44 24.46 -3.09
N PHE A 1121 -37.48 23.70 -3.60
CA PHE A 1121 -37.39 23.23 -4.98
C PHE A 1121 -37.23 21.72 -5.00
N TYR A 1122 -37.79 21.05 -6.01
CA TYR A 1122 -37.67 19.60 -6.15
C TYR A 1122 -37.07 19.22 -7.51
N ILE A 1123 -36.20 18.22 -7.54
CA ILE A 1123 -35.58 17.68 -8.75
C ILE A 1123 -35.95 16.20 -8.85
N LYS A 1124 -36.78 15.85 -9.84
CA LYS A 1124 -37.21 14.47 -10.12
C LYS A 1124 -36.17 13.71 -10.94
N THR A 1125 -35.95 12.47 -10.57
CA THR A 1125 -35.11 11.48 -11.27
C THR A 1125 -36.00 10.46 -11.97
N LEU A 1126 -35.95 10.39 -13.30
CA LEU A 1126 -36.99 9.66 -14.05
C LEU A 1126 -36.72 8.14 -14.23
N GLN A 1127 -35.52 7.66 -13.91
CA GLN A 1127 -35.14 6.23 -13.98
C GLN A 1127 -34.82 5.68 -12.58
N ASP A 1128 -35.33 6.33 -11.54
CA ASP A 1128 -35.14 5.94 -10.16
C ASP A 1128 -35.92 4.67 -9.80
N CYS A 1129 -35.19 3.63 -9.38
CA CYS A 1129 -35.77 2.37 -8.93
C CYS A 1129 -35.85 2.25 -7.40
N ALA A 1130 -35.26 3.20 -6.65
CA ALA A 1130 -35.31 3.22 -5.19
C ALA A 1130 -36.46 4.09 -4.66
N ILE A 1131 -36.67 5.26 -5.26
CA ILE A 1131 -37.85 6.10 -5.04
C ILE A 1131 -38.52 6.31 -6.39
N PRO A 1132 -39.45 5.42 -6.80
CA PRO A 1132 -40.12 5.52 -8.08
C PRO A 1132 -40.80 6.88 -8.28
N VAL A 1133 -40.91 7.32 -9.54
CA VAL A 1133 -41.48 8.63 -9.89
C VAL A 1133 -42.87 8.86 -9.28
N SER A 1134 -43.70 7.82 -9.18
CA SER A 1134 -45.02 7.91 -8.53
C SER A 1134 -44.94 8.30 -7.05
N VAL A 1135 -43.93 7.79 -6.33
CA VAL A 1135 -43.67 8.13 -4.93
C VAL A 1135 -43.12 9.56 -4.82
N GLN A 1136 -42.21 9.95 -5.72
CA GLN A 1136 -41.72 11.34 -5.79
C GLN A 1136 -42.89 12.33 -6.04
N GLU A 1137 -43.79 12.00 -6.96
CA GLU A 1137 -44.98 12.83 -7.25
C GLU A 1137 -45.98 12.86 -6.08
N ALA A 1138 -46.16 11.75 -5.36
CA ALA A 1138 -46.98 11.73 -4.14
C ALA A 1138 -46.43 12.67 -3.06
N MET A 1139 -45.11 12.68 -2.86
CA MET A 1139 -44.45 13.60 -1.91
C MET A 1139 -44.59 15.06 -2.36
N ILE A 1140 -44.36 15.35 -3.64
CA ILE A 1140 -44.54 16.70 -4.22
C ILE A 1140 -45.98 17.18 -4.04
N ASN A 1141 -46.97 16.32 -4.29
CA ASN A 1141 -48.38 16.70 -4.15
C ASN A 1141 -48.80 16.92 -2.69
N SER A 1142 -48.18 16.18 -1.76
CA SER A 1142 -48.47 16.27 -0.33
C SER A 1142 -47.81 17.48 0.34
N ASN A 1143 -46.66 17.93 -0.19
CA ASN A 1143 -45.93 19.10 0.29
C ASN A 1143 -45.37 19.89 -0.92
N PRO A 1144 -46.18 20.75 -1.57
CA PRO A 1144 -45.79 21.38 -2.83
C PRO A 1144 -44.57 22.31 -2.71
N PRO A 1145 -43.53 22.13 -3.56
CA PRO A 1145 -42.41 23.07 -3.70
C PRO A 1145 -42.79 24.23 -4.63
N GLU A 1146 -41.96 25.27 -4.69
CA GLU A 1146 -42.14 26.40 -5.60
C GLU A 1146 -42.06 25.97 -7.07
N LEU A 1147 -41.05 25.16 -7.39
CA LEU A 1147 -40.80 24.63 -8.72
C LEU A 1147 -40.25 23.21 -8.67
N VAL A 1148 -40.61 22.45 -9.70
CA VAL A 1148 -40.17 21.07 -9.91
C VAL A 1148 -39.37 21.00 -11.21
N PHE A 1149 -38.17 20.46 -11.13
CA PHE A 1149 -37.29 20.17 -12.26
C PHE A 1149 -37.24 18.67 -12.52
N GLU A 1150 -36.83 18.27 -13.72
CA GLU A 1150 -36.73 16.86 -14.11
C GLU A 1150 -35.39 16.60 -14.81
N ILE A 1151 -34.76 15.47 -14.45
CA ILE A 1151 -33.56 15.00 -15.14
C ILE A 1151 -33.90 13.72 -15.91
N LYS A 1152 -33.89 13.82 -17.24
CA LYS A 1152 -34.09 12.66 -18.13
C LYS A 1152 -32.83 11.79 -18.16
N GLY A 1153 -33.02 10.47 -18.03
CA GLY A 1153 -31.95 9.49 -18.04
C GLY A 1153 -31.15 9.43 -16.73
N SER A 1154 -31.65 10.00 -15.63
CA SER A 1154 -30.99 9.89 -14.33
C SER A 1154 -31.62 8.77 -13.51
N ASP A 1155 -30.74 7.91 -12.99
CA ASP A 1155 -31.06 6.97 -11.93
C ASP A 1155 -31.24 7.69 -10.58
N HIS A 1156 -31.33 6.92 -9.49
CA HIS A 1156 -31.43 7.44 -8.13
C HIS A 1156 -30.23 8.32 -7.73
N ALA A 1157 -29.07 8.16 -8.39
CA ALA A 1157 -27.84 8.89 -8.13
C ALA A 1157 -27.49 9.87 -9.26
N PRO A 1158 -28.25 10.98 -9.45
CA PRO A 1158 -28.05 11.92 -10.55
C PRO A 1158 -26.68 12.61 -10.54
N PHE A 1159 -26.01 12.68 -9.38
CA PHE A 1159 -24.63 13.14 -9.24
C PHE A 1159 -23.60 12.21 -9.92
N PHE A 1160 -23.96 10.97 -10.26
CA PHE A 1160 -23.15 10.05 -11.07
C PHE A 1160 -23.66 9.90 -12.49
N SER A 1161 -24.95 9.60 -12.66
CA SER A 1161 -25.54 9.35 -13.98
C SER A 1161 -25.65 10.62 -14.84
N LYS A 1162 -25.95 11.78 -14.23
CA LYS A 1162 -26.20 13.06 -14.94
C LYS A 1162 -25.63 14.30 -14.21
N PRO A 1163 -24.35 14.31 -13.79
CA PRO A 1163 -23.76 15.38 -12.98
C PRO A 1163 -23.85 16.77 -13.62
N ARG A 1164 -23.67 16.88 -14.94
CA ARG A 1164 -23.76 18.16 -15.67
C ARG A 1164 -25.19 18.69 -15.77
N ALA A 1165 -26.19 17.81 -15.86
CA ALA A 1165 -27.59 18.25 -15.89
C ALA A 1165 -28.01 18.73 -14.50
N LEU A 1166 -27.61 17.98 -13.46
CA LEU A 1166 -27.85 18.36 -12.07
C LEU A 1166 -27.19 19.70 -11.73
N HIS A 1167 -25.92 19.89 -12.10
CA HIS A 1167 -25.19 21.16 -11.95
C HIS A 1167 -25.94 22.34 -12.57
N ARG A 1168 -26.39 22.22 -13.83
CA ARG A 1168 -27.13 23.29 -14.51
C ARG A 1168 -28.39 23.69 -13.77
N ILE A 1169 -29.17 22.72 -13.31
CA ILE A 1169 -30.40 22.98 -12.55
C ILE A 1169 -30.09 23.65 -11.21
N LEU A 1170 -29.06 23.19 -10.48
CA LEU A 1170 -28.67 23.82 -9.21
C LEU A 1170 -28.23 25.29 -9.41
N VAL A 1171 -27.46 25.56 -10.46
CA VAL A 1171 -27.07 26.94 -10.82
C VAL A 1171 -28.30 27.77 -11.24
N GLU A 1172 -29.26 27.17 -11.95
CA GLU A 1172 -30.51 27.84 -12.30
C GLU A 1172 -31.31 28.21 -11.04
N ILE A 1173 -31.51 27.26 -10.12
CA ILE A 1173 -32.20 27.50 -8.83
C ILE A 1173 -31.51 28.60 -8.03
N SER A 1174 -30.16 28.67 -8.05
CA SER A 1174 -29.43 29.73 -7.34
C SER A 1174 -29.82 31.15 -7.78
N LYS A 1175 -30.29 31.31 -9.02
CA LYS A 1175 -30.69 32.59 -9.62
C LYS A 1175 -32.17 32.93 -9.48
N ILE A 1176 -33.01 31.96 -9.08
CA ILE A 1176 -34.45 32.17 -8.93
C ILE A 1176 -34.70 33.02 -7.68
N THR A 1177 -35.36 34.17 -7.81
CA THR A 1177 -35.77 34.94 -6.62
C THR A 1177 -37.04 34.30 -6.05
N PRO A 1178 -37.09 33.95 -4.75
CA PRO A 1178 -38.29 33.43 -4.12
C PRO A 1178 -39.46 34.43 -4.24
N ARG A 1179 -40.70 33.92 -4.28
CA ARG A 1179 -41.91 34.76 -4.40
C ARG A 1179 -42.40 35.32 -3.09
#